data_AF-A0A937K3F5-F1
#
_entry.id   AF-A0A937K3F5-F1
#
_cell.length_a   1.000
_cell.length_b   1.000
_cell.length_c   1.000
_cell.angle_alpha   90.00
_cell.angle_beta   90.00
_cell.angle_gamma   90.00
#
_symmetry.space_group_name_H-M   'P 1'
#
loop_
_entity.id
_entity.type
_entity.pdbx_description
1 polymer ?
#
loop_
_entity_poly.entity_id
_entity_poly.type
_entity_poly.pdbx_seq_one_letter_code
_entity_poly.pdbx_strand_id
1 'polypeptide(L)'
;MNQFDKSKIITFELGSASSIQEALNTYQEILNTKQAFRSSTFDVEFKAKTEDGERRLQTSDPKNREVLKEALSYGNEDFYTEEPIEDNKEIYLSEPIFFALALEHEEILPDVVKTAEAMVAAIRRVNDTDEVWVDDMRVFGAEALFLLAVQHPEYAYLLGSYFIPYWDLEHATGYEDYLFSLLKKYGWTRDLIKAFIWCDNDHFRHHMLEPYEVFMDSDIKPNPALGDFLKENPEEYTWFKQAIKERFEAQPMLCYSENTVIEEENPVLGLYISLFNHNRNNEYYGEDEDQSPILQQHFITDTLENEAMDLQLEIKKAINAPLMKYDERTQVNIDRENFYNRDVYRGDGTRDLKEFILALPNGEAIWDYIEEGDNVEILSQIPKTNMVAIAEQHALNFYYQITYSAFPPFGPEQINEELYDILSNIIFDLDIQEEDDDEDEQITSNGLKLKINVTPGAGNEKSDKLAKNEKFLRVLDVFYRLMGLKEISSEMRNIIADEEDYHIISEEDFYKRYSKKAPKKKVWKLSEDAFAPASEELDHDAFKMVNRTLEKGGREMYDCSNWKSDSLSTQTLAAYLLNKDREAMVFDEYSQNLVTLIGKGPWESALKKLKKQIDKKAMSDEEWELIADYFTAPMMPKANQDTILDLLKKYLYREECYRGSITLNKYSEHQPSYALFFYKDAYQHVLLCCYWMRFFPPPLRIQADRIWKLMVALAPQRVLRLVTKIYSSDYSTTRIEDRTQEERIFNELEKAKVPREQVAAFQMSQAQSTHSILEPCVVDKYLFWLDLYDEIDEENPGMIGAYRKNLAIALDKGLSYINESSKIRYYRDLALRNPRFPFSQDHDLLRALKIFVEFNAKEEEAVDAEALANQIMQYMNGELDYAIVAKAFEEKIDERDWQIEPSERISQYSVASFIWWIEKERQDRLITLLVNHSADGYSILEYELFPAYTHQLVREEELDMEEMLSLSPEQYGDEIDGYKAGMRKMLIDKVSELDINLENWIAFLLREEANDEYNEVIISLAKEGKIAPFLGKTGLKHRMQLVTTLAEAGEKALLKDFENDPSRKVRDMVKHYN
;
A
#
# COMPACT_ATOMS: atom_id res chain seq x y z
N MET A 1 14.47 22.19 -27.14
CA MET A 1 14.16 22.60 -25.77
C MET A 1 14.81 21.56 -24.91
N ASN A 2 15.73 22.02 -24.09
CA ASN A 2 16.39 21.22 -23.07
C ASN A 2 15.38 20.91 -21.97
N GLN A 3 15.67 19.89 -21.16
CA GLN A 3 14.70 19.36 -20.19
C GLN A 3 14.29 20.41 -19.14
N PHE A 4 15.21 21.29 -18.77
CA PHE A 4 15.04 22.24 -17.66
C PHE A 4 14.95 23.72 -18.10
N ASP A 5 14.63 23.97 -19.38
CA ASP A 5 14.52 25.34 -19.92
C ASP A 5 13.49 26.20 -19.16
N LYS A 6 13.96 27.36 -18.67
CA LYS A 6 13.17 28.31 -17.88
C LYS A 6 12.29 29.19 -18.77
N SER A 7 11.03 29.37 -18.40
CA SER A 7 10.08 30.20 -19.16
C SER A 7 9.96 31.62 -18.64
N LYS A 8 10.29 31.88 -17.37
CA LYS A 8 10.22 33.22 -16.77
C LYS A 8 11.61 33.85 -16.77
N ILE A 9 11.82 34.75 -17.73
CA ILE A 9 13.10 35.46 -17.88
C ILE A 9 13.00 36.85 -17.22
N ILE A 10 13.87 37.12 -16.25
CA ILE A 10 14.01 38.42 -15.59
C ILE A 10 15.28 39.10 -16.11
N THR A 11 15.13 40.25 -16.76
CA THR A 11 16.24 40.96 -17.40
C THR A 11 16.63 42.23 -16.65
N PHE A 12 17.92 42.51 -16.50
CA PHE A 12 18.41 43.71 -15.79
C PHE A 12 19.74 44.23 -16.35
N GLU A 13 20.12 45.46 -16.01
CA GLU A 13 21.39 46.08 -16.40
C GLU A 13 22.50 45.83 -15.37
N LEU A 14 23.65 45.33 -15.83
CA LEU A 14 24.81 45.08 -14.96
C LEU A 14 25.33 46.38 -14.34
N GLY A 15 25.51 46.39 -13.01
CA GLY A 15 26.02 47.54 -12.25
C GLY A 15 25.01 48.66 -11.97
N SER A 16 23.73 48.49 -12.37
CA SER A 16 22.66 49.44 -12.07
C SER A 16 21.84 48.96 -10.86
N ALA A 17 22.10 49.55 -9.70
CA ALA A 17 21.39 49.21 -8.45
C ALA A 17 19.86 49.31 -8.60
N SER A 18 19.37 50.35 -9.28
CA SER A 18 17.93 50.53 -9.53
C SER A 18 17.34 49.45 -10.44
N SER A 19 18.08 48.97 -11.44
CA SER A 19 17.61 47.90 -12.33
C SER A 19 17.63 46.55 -11.62
N ILE A 20 18.61 46.30 -10.76
CA ILE A 20 18.68 45.09 -9.92
C ILE A 20 17.54 45.10 -8.90
N GLN A 21 17.23 46.25 -8.29
CA GLN A 21 16.09 46.42 -7.37
C GLN A 21 14.75 46.08 -8.03
N GLU A 22 14.52 46.53 -9.27
CA GLU A 22 13.31 46.19 -10.03
C GLU A 22 13.22 44.69 -10.35
N ALA A 23 14.35 44.06 -10.67
CA ALA A 23 14.44 42.61 -10.87
C ALA A 23 14.15 41.83 -9.57
N LEU A 24 14.66 42.27 -8.42
CA LEU A 24 14.35 41.70 -7.10
C LEU A 24 12.84 41.79 -6.80
N ASN A 25 12.23 42.96 -7.05
CA ASN A 25 10.79 43.15 -6.84
C ASN A 25 9.93 42.26 -7.74
N THR A 26 10.32 42.11 -9.01
CA THR A 26 9.66 41.18 -9.93
C THR A 26 9.78 39.73 -9.46
N TYR A 27 10.97 39.38 -8.96
CA TYR A 27 11.21 38.03 -8.45
C TYR A 27 10.39 37.73 -7.19
N GLN A 28 10.30 38.68 -6.26
CA GLN A 28 9.41 38.61 -5.10
C GLN A 28 7.94 38.37 -5.52
N GLU A 29 7.45 39.05 -6.54
CA GLU A 29 6.08 38.86 -7.03
C GLU A 29 5.86 37.43 -7.56
N ILE A 30 6.82 36.89 -8.32
CA ILE A 30 6.76 35.52 -8.86
C ILE A 30 6.73 34.47 -7.74
N LEU A 31 7.55 34.64 -6.69
CA LEU A 31 7.58 33.76 -5.52
C LEU A 31 6.26 33.83 -4.73
N ASN A 32 5.77 35.05 -4.48
CA ASN A 32 4.55 35.27 -3.69
C ASN A 32 3.28 34.81 -4.42
N THR A 33 3.27 34.85 -5.75
CA THR A 33 2.14 34.38 -6.58
C THR A 33 2.19 32.89 -6.90
N LYS A 34 3.11 32.13 -6.29
CA LYS A 34 3.30 30.68 -6.50
C LYS A 34 3.63 30.33 -7.97
N GLN A 35 4.26 31.23 -8.70
CA GLN A 35 4.61 31.04 -10.11
C GLN A 35 6.09 30.71 -10.34
N ALA A 36 6.89 30.59 -9.27
CA ALA A 36 8.31 30.31 -9.38
C ALA A 36 8.62 28.90 -9.88
N PHE A 37 7.68 27.95 -9.79
CA PHE A 37 7.88 26.54 -10.11
C PHE A 37 6.90 26.08 -11.19
N ARG A 38 7.35 25.15 -12.04
CA ARG A 38 6.55 24.49 -13.08
C ARG A 38 6.90 23.00 -13.08
N SER A 39 5.92 22.16 -12.74
CA SER A 39 6.11 20.70 -12.66
C SER A 39 7.30 20.33 -11.77
N SER A 40 7.29 20.82 -10.53
CA SER A 40 8.31 20.48 -9.51
C SER A 40 9.72 20.98 -9.86
N THR A 41 9.84 21.88 -10.84
CA THR A 41 11.10 22.49 -11.27
C THR A 41 11.02 24.02 -11.18
N PHE A 42 12.05 24.66 -10.63
CA PHE A 42 12.20 26.11 -10.61
C PHE A 42 12.25 26.67 -12.04
N ASP A 43 11.43 27.68 -12.35
CA ASP A 43 11.14 28.15 -13.72
C ASP A 43 11.57 29.60 -13.99
N VAL A 44 12.52 30.12 -13.21
CA VAL A 44 13.03 31.49 -13.34
C VAL A 44 14.49 31.51 -13.79
N GLU A 45 14.83 32.41 -14.71
CA GLU A 45 16.21 32.68 -15.12
C GLU A 45 16.48 34.20 -15.19
N PHE A 46 17.63 34.61 -14.67
CA PHE A 46 18.10 35.99 -14.73
C PHE A 46 19.05 36.19 -15.92
N LYS A 47 18.84 37.24 -16.72
CA LYS A 47 19.68 37.60 -17.87
C LYS A 47 20.15 39.07 -17.82
N ALA A 48 21.38 39.30 -18.23
CA ALA A 48 21.94 40.65 -18.36
C ALA A 48 21.54 41.28 -19.69
N LYS A 49 21.13 42.54 -19.66
CA LYS A 49 20.98 43.40 -20.84
C LYS A 49 22.36 43.92 -21.27
N THR A 50 22.69 43.72 -22.54
CA THR A 50 23.92 44.22 -23.18
C THR A 50 23.57 45.06 -24.40
N GLU A 51 24.56 45.73 -24.98
CA GLU A 51 24.38 46.51 -26.23
C GLU A 51 23.93 45.62 -27.41
N ASP A 52 24.26 44.31 -27.37
CA ASP A 52 23.97 43.33 -28.43
C ASP A 52 22.69 42.48 -28.17
N GLY A 53 22.00 42.70 -27.05
CA GLY A 53 20.78 41.97 -26.68
C GLY A 53 20.78 41.46 -25.24
N GLU A 54 20.18 40.30 -25.01
CA GLU A 54 20.16 39.64 -23.70
C GLU A 54 21.18 38.50 -23.69
N ARG A 55 21.91 38.34 -22.57
CA ARG A 55 22.82 37.21 -22.36
C ARG A 55 22.61 36.57 -20.99
N ARG A 56 22.93 35.28 -20.89
CA ARG A 56 22.99 34.57 -19.59
C ARG A 56 24.08 35.16 -18.69
N LEU A 57 23.84 35.14 -17.39
CA LEU A 57 24.83 35.56 -16.39
C LEU A 57 26.02 34.61 -16.36
N GLN A 58 27.20 35.16 -16.10
CA GLN A 58 28.47 34.42 -16.04
C GLN A 58 29.01 34.45 -14.61
N THR A 59 29.69 33.39 -14.19
CA THR A 59 30.38 33.31 -12.88
C THR A 59 31.43 34.42 -12.68
N SER A 60 31.87 35.04 -13.77
CA SER A 60 32.80 36.16 -13.79
C SER A 60 32.15 37.55 -13.66
N ASP A 61 30.82 37.65 -13.72
CA ASP A 61 30.08 38.93 -13.64
C ASP A 61 30.22 39.61 -12.26
N PRO A 62 30.11 38.91 -11.11
CA PRO A 62 30.30 39.52 -9.80
C PRO A 62 31.78 39.83 -9.49
N LYS A 63 32.01 40.85 -8.66
CA LYS A 63 33.31 41.24 -8.11
C LYS A 63 33.83 40.23 -7.08
N ASN A 64 32.97 39.71 -6.21
CA ASN A 64 33.36 38.81 -5.13
C ASN A 64 33.26 37.32 -5.55
N ARG A 65 34.11 36.92 -6.50
CA ARG A 65 34.08 35.59 -7.11
C ARG A 65 34.42 34.46 -6.16
N GLU A 66 35.28 34.71 -5.17
CA GLU A 66 35.68 33.69 -4.20
C GLU A 66 34.50 33.26 -3.32
N VAL A 67 33.68 34.20 -2.89
CA VAL A 67 32.48 33.89 -2.08
C VAL A 67 31.40 33.20 -2.92
N LEU A 68 31.26 33.57 -4.20
CA LEU A 68 30.40 32.81 -5.13
C LEU A 68 30.91 31.39 -5.35
N LYS A 69 32.22 31.22 -5.50
CA LYS A 69 32.84 29.91 -5.66
C LYS A 69 32.63 29.03 -4.43
N GLU A 70 32.82 29.59 -3.23
CA GLU A 70 32.53 28.94 -1.96
C GLU A 70 31.05 28.52 -1.86
N ALA A 71 30.11 29.39 -2.26
CA ALA A 71 28.69 29.05 -2.24
C ALA A 71 28.33 27.88 -3.18
N LEU A 72 29.03 27.77 -4.33
CA LEU A 72 28.78 26.73 -5.33
C LEU A 72 29.54 25.41 -5.06
N SER A 73 30.36 25.33 -4.01
CA SER A 73 31.17 24.14 -3.71
C SER A 73 30.52 23.16 -2.72
N TYR A 74 29.43 23.56 -2.04
CA TYR A 74 28.79 22.77 -0.98
C TYR A 74 27.55 21.98 -1.46
N GLY A 75 27.17 22.02 -2.74
CA GLY A 75 26.10 21.15 -3.26
C GLY A 75 26.58 19.72 -3.55
N ASN A 76 25.71 18.91 -4.16
CA ASN A 76 26.01 17.51 -4.53
C ASN A 76 27.26 17.39 -5.45
N GLU A 77 27.59 18.43 -6.23
CA GLU A 77 28.87 18.54 -6.95
C GLU A 77 29.43 20.00 -6.93
N ASP A 78 30.72 20.18 -7.25
CA ASP A 78 31.31 21.52 -7.48
C ASP A 78 30.90 22.05 -8.87
N PHE A 79 29.97 23.00 -8.88
CA PHE A 79 29.41 23.58 -10.11
C PHE A 79 30.09 24.89 -10.53
N TYR A 80 31.19 25.29 -9.89
CA TYR A 80 31.91 26.47 -10.33
C TYR A 80 32.57 26.22 -11.70
N THR A 81 32.14 26.96 -12.71
CA THR A 81 32.70 26.88 -14.06
C THR A 81 33.34 28.18 -14.49
N GLU A 82 34.52 28.09 -15.11
CA GLU A 82 35.13 29.19 -15.87
C GLU A 82 34.69 29.18 -17.34
N GLU A 83 33.96 28.16 -17.79
CA GLU A 83 33.44 28.10 -19.14
C GLU A 83 32.27 29.08 -19.34
N PRO A 84 32.13 29.66 -20.55
CA PRO A 84 30.95 30.45 -20.88
C PRO A 84 29.65 29.65 -20.72
N ILE A 85 28.68 30.25 -20.04
CA ILE A 85 27.31 29.74 -19.88
C ILE A 85 26.48 30.28 -21.05
N GLU A 86 26.29 29.44 -22.07
CA GLU A 86 25.56 29.76 -23.31
C GLU A 86 24.12 29.20 -23.28
N ASP A 87 23.22 29.71 -24.13
CA ASP A 87 21.80 29.26 -24.20
C ASP A 87 21.63 27.79 -24.62
N ASN A 88 22.66 27.16 -25.20
CA ASN A 88 22.65 25.75 -25.60
C ASN A 88 23.17 24.78 -24.52
N LYS A 89 23.64 25.29 -23.36
CA LYS A 89 24.16 24.48 -22.25
C LYS A 89 23.12 24.36 -21.13
N GLU A 90 22.95 23.15 -20.59
CA GLU A 90 22.10 22.84 -19.43
C GLU A 90 22.81 23.18 -18.11
N ILE A 91 23.19 24.46 -17.93
CA ILE A 91 23.81 24.97 -16.69
C ILE A 91 22.96 26.12 -16.18
N TYR A 92 22.31 26.00 -15.03
CA TYR A 92 21.32 26.98 -14.55
C TYR A 92 21.77 27.71 -13.26
N LEU A 93 22.82 28.53 -13.34
CA LEU A 93 23.45 29.22 -12.19
C LEU A 93 22.98 30.68 -11.97
N SER A 94 21.94 31.12 -12.68
CA SER A 94 21.60 32.55 -12.74
C SER A 94 21.15 33.16 -11.40
N GLU A 95 20.51 32.39 -10.52
CA GLU A 95 20.04 32.88 -9.22
C GLU A 95 21.20 33.24 -8.25
N PRO A 96 22.15 32.34 -7.95
CA PRO A 96 23.27 32.70 -7.07
C PRO A 96 24.15 33.80 -7.66
N ILE A 97 24.32 33.84 -8.99
CA ILE A 97 25.07 34.95 -9.64
C ILE A 97 24.32 36.27 -9.48
N PHE A 98 23.00 36.28 -9.63
CA PHE A 98 22.18 37.48 -9.45
C PHE A 98 22.24 38.00 -8.01
N PHE A 99 22.16 37.11 -7.01
CA PHE A 99 22.32 37.49 -5.60
C PHE A 99 23.72 38.03 -5.30
N ALA A 100 24.78 37.41 -5.84
CA ALA A 100 26.14 37.91 -5.71
C ALA A 100 26.27 39.35 -6.26
N LEU A 101 25.63 39.66 -7.39
CA LEU A 101 25.59 41.02 -7.96
C LEU A 101 24.80 41.99 -7.08
N ALA A 102 23.64 41.58 -6.57
CA ALA A 102 22.80 42.43 -5.73
C ALA A 102 23.49 42.82 -4.42
N LEU A 103 24.25 41.90 -3.82
CA LEU A 103 25.02 42.13 -2.59
C LEU A 103 26.19 43.11 -2.75
N GLU A 104 26.55 43.50 -3.98
CA GLU A 104 27.54 44.56 -4.20
C GLU A 104 27.01 45.97 -3.91
N HIS A 105 25.70 46.11 -3.70
CA HIS A 105 24.98 47.36 -3.57
C HIS A 105 24.29 47.45 -2.19
N GLU A 106 24.97 48.03 -1.21
CA GLU A 106 24.47 48.17 0.17
C GLU A 106 23.13 48.92 0.24
N GLU A 107 22.87 49.86 -0.69
CA GLU A 107 21.63 50.63 -0.74
C GLU A 107 20.37 49.81 -1.06
N ILE A 108 20.51 48.62 -1.64
CA ILE A 108 19.38 47.70 -1.95
C ILE A 108 19.37 46.45 -1.07
N LEU A 109 20.24 46.37 -0.05
CA LEU A 109 20.25 45.25 0.91
C LEU A 109 18.85 44.96 1.51
N PRO A 110 18.01 45.95 1.87
CA PRO A 110 16.65 45.67 2.34
C PRO A 110 15.79 44.89 1.33
N ASP A 111 15.95 45.16 0.03
CA ASP A 111 15.23 44.44 -1.03
C ASP A 111 15.78 43.03 -1.23
N VAL A 112 17.10 42.83 -1.04
CA VAL A 112 17.72 41.50 -1.05
C VAL A 112 17.17 40.67 0.11
N VAL A 113 17.11 41.23 1.33
CA VAL A 113 16.57 40.56 2.53
C VAL A 113 15.10 40.20 2.33
N LYS A 114 14.29 41.12 1.82
CA LYS A 114 12.87 40.85 1.53
C LYS A 114 12.68 39.76 0.46
N THR A 115 13.60 39.69 -0.51
CA THR A 115 13.60 38.60 -1.50
C THR A 115 13.96 37.26 -0.85
N ALA A 116 14.99 37.24 0.02
CA ALA A 116 15.35 36.07 0.80
C ALA A 116 14.20 35.57 1.70
N GLU A 117 13.46 36.48 2.36
CA GLU A 117 12.24 36.13 3.11
C GLU A 117 11.17 35.48 2.22
N ALA A 118 10.98 35.97 0.99
CA ALA A 118 10.05 35.38 0.03
C ALA A 118 10.50 33.98 -0.44
N MET A 119 11.81 33.75 -0.59
CA MET A 119 12.37 32.43 -0.92
C MET A 119 12.14 31.43 0.22
N VAL A 120 12.39 31.85 1.46
CA VAL A 120 12.11 31.05 2.67
C VAL A 120 10.62 30.73 2.76
N ALA A 121 9.74 31.70 2.51
CA ALA A 121 8.30 31.46 2.51
C ALA A 121 7.85 30.50 1.40
N ALA A 122 8.52 30.52 0.23
CA ALA A 122 8.21 29.61 -0.87
C ALA A 122 8.58 28.16 -0.55
N ILE A 123 9.78 27.89 -0.02
CA ILE A 123 10.19 26.52 0.34
C ILE A 123 9.37 25.97 1.52
N ARG A 124 9.12 26.79 2.55
CA ARG A 124 8.33 26.41 3.73
C ARG A 124 6.85 26.13 3.43
N ARG A 125 6.34 26.69 2.33
CA ARG A 125 4.97 26.42 1.86
C ARG A 125 4.81 25.01 1.32
N VAL A 126 5.88 24.49 0.72
CA VAL A 126 5.92 23.20 0.03
C VAL A 126 6.40 22.11 0.97
N ASN A 127 7.42 22.41 1.78
CA ASN A 127 8.04 21.46 2.72
C ASN A 127 8.37 20.13 2.02
N ASP A 128 8.94 20.20 0.82
CA ASP A 128 9.39 19.04 0.06
C ASP A 128 10.46 19.49 -0.96
N THR A 129 11.65 18.88 -0.89
CA THR A 129 12.75 19.16 -1.84
C THR A 129 12.46 18.66 -3.24
N ASP A 130 11.64 17.61 -3.40
CA ASP A 130 11.29 17.05 -4.72
C ASP A 130 10.52 18.03 -5.61
N GLU A 131 9.96 19.07 -5.01
CA GLU A 131 9.11 20.05 -5.67
C GLU A 131 9.86 21.34 -6.03
N VAL A 132 11.13 21.47 -5.64
CA VAL A 132 11.91 22.72 -5.74
C VAL A 132 13.26 22.56 -6.43
N TRP A 133 13.43 21.49 -7.21
CA TRP A 133 14.62 21.26 -8.03
C TRP A 133 14.82 22.38 -9.05
N VAL A 134 16.04 22.91 -9.16
CA VAL A 134 16.48 23.81 -10.23
C VAL A 134 16.76 23.02 -11.50
N ASP A 135 17.42 21.88 -11.34
CA ASP A 135 17.72 20.86 -12.34
C ASP A 135 17.84 19.51 -11.61
N ASP A 136 18.37 18.48 -12.26
CA ASP A 136 18.58 17.16 -11.69
C ASP A 136 19.64 17.08 -10.58
N MET A 137 20.31 18.19 -10.25
CA MET A 137 21.43 18.21 -9.31
C MET A 137 21.32 19.26 -8.20
N ARG A 138 20.47 20.28 -8.34
CA ARG A 138 20.46 21.44 -7.42
C ARG A 138 19.07 21.84 -6.94
N VAL A 139 19.00 22.23 -5.68
CA VAL A 139 17.81 22.77 -5.01
C VAL A 139 17.81 24.29 -5.06
N PHE A 140 16.63 24.85 -5.30
CA PHE A 140 16.36 26.29 -5.39
C PHE A 140 16.87 27.11 -4.18
N GLY A 141 17.68 28.14 -4.38
CA GLY A 141 17.84 29.23 -3.41
C GLY A 141 18.86 29.09 -2.28
N ALA A 142 19.38 27.90 -1.97
CA ALA A 142 20.30 27.71 -0.83
C ALA A 142 21.59 28.53 -0.98
N GLU A 143 22.20 28.53 -2.17
CA GLU A 143 23.44 29.25 -2.46
C GLU A 143 23.25 30.76 -2.34
N ALA A 144 22.12 31.27 -2.83
CA ALA A 144 21.76 32.69 -2.73
C ALA A 144 21.60 33.15 -1.27
N LEU A 145 20.97 32.32 -0.42
CA LEU A 145 20.82 32.60 1.01
C LEU A 145 22.16 32.49 1.76
N PHE A 146 23.01 31.55 1.38
CA PHE A 146 24.37 31.45 1.94
C PHE A 146 25.24 32.66 1.59
N LEU A 147 25.17 33.17 0.35
CA LEU A 147 25.87 34.40 -0.06
C LEU A 147 25.50 35.61 0.82
N LEU A 148 24.21 35.74 1.18
CA LEU A 148 23.73 36.75 2.11
C LEU A 148 24.29 36.51 3.52
N ALA A 149 24.16 35.29 4.04
CA ALA A 149 24.58 34.93 5.40
C ALA A 149 26.10 35.04 5.63
N VAL A 150 26.92 34.75 4.61
CA VAL A 150 28.38 34.91 4.68
C VAL A 150 28.79 36.37 4.81
N GLN A 151 28.10 37.28 4.12
CA GLN A 151 28.44 38.72 4.11
C GLN A 151 27.76 39.49 5.25
N HIS A 152 26.57 39.05 5.64
CA HIS A 152 25.71 39.64 6.67
C HIS A 152 25.19 38.54 7.61
N PRO A 153 26.02 38.09 8.59
CA PRO A 153 25.68 36.99 9.49
C PRO A 153 24.37 37.18 10.26
N GLU A 154 23.94 38.43 10.50
CA GLU A 154 22.66 38.76 11.15
C GLU A 154 21.43 38.19 10.40
N TYR A 155 21.56 37.83 9.12
CA TYR A 155 20.53 37.20 8.30
C TYR A 155 20.73 35.69 8.11
N ALA A 156 21.71 35.05 8.78
CA ALA A 156 21.94 33.60 8.70
C ALA A 156 20.71 32.78 9.13
N TYR A 157 19.80 33.37 9.93
CA TYR A 157 18.54 32.74 10.30
C TYR A 157 17.59 32.49 9.13
N LEU A 158 17.72 33.22 8.02
CA LEU A 158 16.95 32.96 6.80
C LEU A 158 17.41 31.66 6.14
N LEU A 159 18.73 31.42 6.09
CA LEU A 159 19.29 30.15 5.64
C LEU A 159 18.88 29.00 6.57
N GLY A 160 18.93 29.20 7.90
CA GLY A 160 18.40 28.22 8.85
C GLY A 160 16.93 27.88 8.57
N SER A 161 16.09 28.90 8.42
CA SER A 161 14.64 28.74 8.16
C SER A 161 14.29 28.12 6.82
N TYR A 162 15.21 28.18 5.86
CA TYR A 162 15.08 27.59 4.54
C TYR A 162 15.21 26.06 4.59
N PHE A 163 16.03 25.52 5.51
CA PHE A 163 16.15 24.07 5.70
C PHE A 163 14.90 23.51 6.39
N ILE A 164 14.00 23.02 5.54
CA ILE A 164 12.72 22.41 5.87
C ILE A 164 12.87 20.97 6.40
N PRO A 165 11.97 20.48 7.26
CA PRO A 165 12.02 19.12 7.81
C PRO A 165 12.07 18.01 6.77
N TYR A 166 11.22 18.05 5.75
CA TYR A 166 11.15 17.01 4.73
C TYR A 166 12.16 17.34 3.60
N TRP A 167 13.36 16.80 3.76
CA TRP A 167 14.51 17.02 2.87
C TRP A 167 15.01 15.68 2.33
N ASP A 168 15.24 15.59 1.02
CA ASP A 168 15.82 14.41 0.38
C ASP A 168 17.31 14.29 0.73
N LEU A 169 17.59 13.57 1.81
CA LEU A 169 18.95 13.30 2.27
C LEU A 169 19.70 12.28 1.38
N GLU A 170 19.04 11.63 0.42
CA GLU A 170 19.66 10.68 -0.50
C GLU A 170 20.19 11.38 -1.76
N HIS A 171 19.42 12.31 -2.33
CA HIS A 171 19.76 12.97 -3.60
C HIS A 171 20.11 14.46 -3.47
N ALA A 172 19.59 15.18 -2.45
CA ALA A 172 19.92 16.59 -2.19
C ALA A 172 20.99 16.73 -1.08
N THR A 173 22.12 16.05 -1.27
CA THR A 173 23.24 15.99 -0.32
C THR A 173 24.19 17.19 -0.43
N GLY A 174 25.02 17.41 0.60
CA GLY A 174 26.05 18.46 0.66
C GLY A 174 25.55 19.77 1.27
N TYR A 175 24.25 20.05 1.13
CA TYR A 175 23.63 21.27 1.65
C TYR A 175 23.81 21.45 3.17
N GLU A 176 24.11 20.38 3.91
CA GLU A 176 24.36 20.45 5.35
C GLU A 176 25.60 21.28 5.69
N ASP A 177 26.55 21.43 4.75
CA ASP A 177 27.80 22.16 4.94
C ASP A 177 27.63 23.69 4.98
N TYR A 178 26.49 24.22 4.52
CA TYR A 178 26.27 25.67 4.50
C TYR A 178 26.24 26.28 5.90
N LEU A 179 25.50 25.68 6.85
CA LEU A 179 25.50 26.18 8.25
C LEU A 179 26.78 25.78 8.99
N PHE A 180 27.33 24.60 8.71
CA PHE A 180 28.59 24.15 9.29
C PHE A 180 29.74 25.10 8.96
N SER A 181 29.88 25.50 7.69
CA SER A 181 30.94 26.41 7.23
C SER A 181 30.80 27.80 7.84
N LEU A 182 29.58 28.34 7.98
CA LEU A 182 29.32 29.58 8.70
C LEU A 182 29.76 29.49 10.17
N LEU A 183 29.42 28.39 10.85
CA LEU A 183 29.83 28.18 12.24
C LEU A 183 31.35 28.03 12.38
N LYS A 184 31.99 27.32 11.46
CA LYS A 184 33.44 27.17 11.42
C LYS A 184 34.15 28.51 11.22
N LYS A 185 33.55 29.43 10.44
CA LYS A 185 34.08 30.76 10.12
C LYS A 185 33.93 31.76 11.26
N TYR A 186 32.76 31.79 11.91
CA TYR A 186 32.41 32.84 12.88
C TYR A 186 32.38 32.36 14.35
N GLY A 187 32.33 31.06 14.60
CA GLY A 187 32.07 30.48 15.92
C GLY A 187 30.65 30.76 16.42
N TRP A 188 30.34 30.35 17.65
CA TRP A 188 29.03 30.64 18.25
C TRP A 188 28.86 32.13 18.53
N THR A 189 28.03 32.78 17.71
CA THR A 189 27.53 34.14 17.91
C THR A 189 26.01 34.10 18.08
N ARG A 190 25.40 35.17 18.59
CA ARG A 190 23.93 35.26 18.67
C ARG A 190 23.25 35.07 17.32
N ASP A 191 23.88 35.52 16.24
CA ASP A 191 23.33 35.37 14.89
C ASP A 191 23.30 33.90 14.45
N LEU A 192 24.35 33.12 14.74
CA LEU A 192 24.37 31.68 14.42
C LEU A 192 23.56 30.83 15.39
N ILE A 193 23.46 31.22 16.67
CA ILE A 193 22.51 30.61 17.60
C ILE A 193 21.07 30.86 17.12
N LYS A 194 20.77 32.07 16.61
CA LYS A 194 19.48 32.37 16.00
C LYS A 194 19.26 31.52 14.76
N ALA A 195 20.27 31.31 13.91
CA ALA A 195 20.16 30.42 12.76
C ALA A 195 19.85 28.97 13.15
N PHE A 196 20.49 28.46 14.20
CA PHE A 196 20.19 27.16 14.79
C PHE A 196 18.74 27.06 15.28
N ILE A 197 18.27 28.04 16.06
CA ILE A 197 16.88 28.09 16.56
C ILE A 197 15.87 28.16 15.42
N TRP A 198 16.23 28.88 14.35
CA TRP A 198 15.33 29.13 13.23
C TRP A 198 15.30 27.99 12.20
N CYS A 199 16.18 27.01 12.32
CA CYS A 199 16.23 25.82 11.48
C CYS A 199 15.26 24.75 11.96
N ASP A 200 14.30 24.38 11.11
CA ASP A 200 13.28 23.38 11.47
C ASP A 200 13.82 21.96 11.30
N ASN A 201 14.74 21.74 10.36
CA ASN A 201 15.36 20.45 10.13
C ASN A 201 16.41 20.11 11.21
N ASP A 202 16.19 19.01 11.92
CA ASP A 202 17.08 18.54 12.99
C ASP A 202 18.40 17.98 12.45
N HIS A 203 18.40 17.30 11.31
CA HIS A 203 19.61 16.81 10.65
C HIS A 203 20.60 17.95 10.36
N PHE A 204 20.10 19.07 9.81
CA PHE A 204 20.93 20.25 9.55
C PHE A 204 21.45 20.89 10.84
N ARG A 205 20.66 20.93 11.91
CA ARG A 205 21.11 21.41 13.23
C ARG A 205 22.25 20.54 13.79
N HIS A 206 22.14 19.21 13.67
CA HIS A 206 23.22 18.30 14.08
C HIS A 206 24.47 18.48 13.21
N HIS A 207 24.32 18.62 11.90
CA HIS A 207 25.45 18.82 10.98
C HIS A 207 26.21 20.13 11.19
N MET A 208 25.58 21.16 11.79
CA MET A 208 26.33 22.33 12.26
C MET A 208 27.49 21.94 13.19
N LEU A 209 27.31 20.88 13.99
CA LEU A 209 28.30 20.42 14.95
C LEU A 209 29.32 19.47 14.32
N GLU A 210 28.86 18.51 13.52
CA GLU A 210 29.71 17.50 12.89
C GLU A 210 29.19 17.12 11.49
N PRO A 211 29.90 17.45 10.40
CA PRO A 211 29.49 17.09 9.05
C PRO A 211 29.82 15.63 8.76
N TYR A 212 29.08 15.03 7.84
CA TYR A 212 29.24 13.62 7.46
C TYR A 212 30.67 13.25 7.00
N GLU A 213 31.38 14.21 6.41
CA GLU A 213 32.74 14.01 5.91
C GLU A 213 33.79 13.78 7.02
N VAL A 214 33.54 14.17 8.28
CA VAL A 214 34.45 13.91 9.42
C VAL A 214 34.71 12.41 9.61
N PHE A 215 33.76 11.56 9.20
CA PHE A 215 33.90 10.11 9.29
C PHE A 215 34.71 9.50 8.13
N MET A 216 34.78 10.19 6.99
CA MET A 216 35.51 9.75 5.80
C MET A 216 36.90 10.37 5.67
N ASP A 217 37.09 11.57 6.22
CA ASP A 217 38.36 12.31 6.21
C ASP A 217 38.74 12.75 7.64
N SER A 218 39.79 12.13 8.18
CA SER A 218 40.31 12.39 9.53
C SER A 218 40.86 13.80 9.77
N ASP A 219 41.00 14.62 8.73
CA ASP A 219 41.52 15.99 8.83
C ASP A 219 40.42 17.04 9.12
N ILE A 220 39.13 16.71 8.95
CA ILE A 220 38.01 17.60 9.28
C ILE A 220 37.73 17.50 10.78
N LYS A 221 37.68 18.66 11.45
CA LYS A 221 37.38 18.74 12.90
C LYS A 221 35.94 19.18 13.13
N PRO A 222 35.21 18.56 14.08
CA PRO A 222 33.88 19.00 14.46
C PRO A 222 33.92 20.39 15.11
N ASN A 223 32.83 21.13 14.98
CA ASN A 223 32.59 22.38 15.71
C ASN A 223 32.22 22.07 17.17
N PRO A 224 32.47 23.01 18.12
CA PRO A 224 32.01 22.85 19.49
C PRO A 224 30.49 22.73 19.58
N ALA A 225 29.98 21.82 20.41
CA ALA A 225 28.54 21.68 20.66
C ALA A 225 27.96 22.97 21.25
N LEU A 226 26.77 23.38 20.76
CA LEU A 226 26.08 24.57 21.30
C LEU A 226 25.75 24.39 22.78
N GLY A 227 25.36 23.19 23.19
CA GLY A 227 25.05 22.88 24.59
C GLY A 227 26.23 23.15 25.53
N ASP A 228 27.46 22.83 25.11
CA ASP A 228 28.66 23.11 25.92
C ASP A 228 28.97 24.61 25.96
N PHE A 229 28.82 25.31 24.83
CA PHE A 229 28.96 26.76 24.78
C PHE A 229 27.97 27.48 25.73
N LEU A 230 26.71 27.04 25.78
CA LEU A 230 25.69 27.60 26.67
C LEU A 230 25.97 27.31 28.15
N LYS A 231 26.53 26.13 28.49
CA LYS A 231 26.98 25.80 29.85
C LYS A 231 28.10 26.73 30.32
N GLU A 232 29.04 27.04 29.43
CA GLU A 232 30.18 27.92 29.74
C GLU A 232 29.78 29.40 29.81
N ASN A 233 28.65 29.79 29.19
CA ASN A 233 28.19 31.19 29.07
C ASN A 233 26.71 31.35 29.51
N PRO A 234 26.41 31.39 30.83
CA PRO A 234 25.04 31.40 31.35
C PRO A 234 24.16 32.59 30.90
N GLU A 235 24.76 33.74 30.61
CA GLU A 235 24.08 34.90 30.04
C GLU A 235 23.56 34.63 28.63
N GLU A 236 24.30 33.86 27.82
CA GLU A 236 23.87 33.46 26.49
C GLU A 236 22.78 32.40 26.55
N TYR A 237 22.77 31.53 27.58
CA TYR A 237 21.62 30.65 27.81
C TYR A 237 20.34 31.41 28.15
N THR A 238 20.44 32.48 28.94
CA THR A 238 19.27 33.33 29.22
C THR A 238 18.74 33.98 27.95
N TRP A 239 19.64 34.47 27.10
CA TRP A 239 19.28 35.03 25.79
C TRP A 239 18.71 33.96 24.83
N PHE A 240 19.29 32.77 24.78
CA PHE A 240 18.83 31.64 23.98
C PHE A 240 17.36 31.29 24.26
N LYS A 241 16.97 31.19 25.55
CA LYS A 241 15.57 30.96 25.93
C LYS A 241 14.64 32.07 25.46
N GLN A 242 15.10 33.32 25.50
CA GLN A 242 14.33 34.46 24.99
C GLN A 242 14.21 34.40 23.46
N ALA A 243 15.28 34.04 22.75
CA ALA A 243 15.29 33.89 21.30
C ALA A 243 14.37 32.76 20.81
N ILE A 244 14.24 31.66 21.58
CA ILE A 244 13.24 30.62 21.30
C ILE A 244 11.81 31.17 21.42
N LYS A 245 11.51 31.96 22.48
CA LYS A 245 10.20 32.60 22.64
C LYS A 245 9.89 33.49 21.43
N GLU A 246 10.84 34.36 21.07
CA GLU A 246 10.72 35.25 19.90
C GLU A 246 10.52 34.48 18.59
N ARG A 247 11.16 33.31 18.42
CA ARG A 247 10.92 32.43 17.27
C ARG A 247 9.46 31.99 17.22
N PHE A 248 8.93 31.39 18.28
CA PHE A 248 7.56 30.87 18.27
C PHE A 248 6.48 31.96 18.28
N GLU A 249 6.79 33.16 18.78
CA GLU A 249 5.94 34.35 18.60
C GLU A 249 5.89 34.81 17.13
N ALA A 250 6.99 34.64 16.39
CA ALA A 250 7.08 35.05 14.99
C ALA A 250 6.53 33.99 14.02
N GLN A 251 6.92 32.73 14.18
CA GLN A 251 6.45 31.62 13.34
C GLN A 251 6.54 30.24 14.02
N PRO A 252 5.55 29.36 13.77
CA PRO A 252 5.63 27.95 14.17
C PRO A 252 6.66 27.18 13.34
N MET A 253 7.14 26.06 13.89
CA MET A 253 7.94 25.06 13.15
C MET A 253 7.05 24.26 12.19
N LEU A 254 7.64 23.76 11.10
CA LEU A 254 6.97 22.82 10.20
C LEU A 254 6.96 21.41 10.77
N CYS A 255 5.89 20.66 10.50
CA CYS A 255 5.84 19.22 10.74
C CYS A 255 6.69 18.47 9.71
N TYR A 256 7.16 17.28 10.07
CA TYR A 256 7.92 16.44 9.14
C TYR A 256 7.01 15.88 8.04
N SER A 257 5.84 15.34 8.40
CA SER A 257 4.89 14.78 7.45
C SER A 257 3.44 14.88 7.94
N GLU A 258 2.50 14.43 7.11
CA GLU A 258 1.07 14.36 7.43
C GLU A 258 0.74 13.40 8.58
N ASN A 259 1.64 12.46 8.89
CA ASN A 259 1.47 11.48 9.97
C ASN A 259 1.82 12.05 11.36
N THR A 260 2.39 13.26 11.44
CA THR A 260 2.76 13.90 12.71
C THR A 260 1.51 14.39 13.45
N VAL A 261 1.31 14.03 14.72
CA VAL A 261 0.18 14.53 15.55
C VAL A 261 0.63 15.76 16.35
N ILE A 262 0.24 16.96 15.90
CA ILE A 262 0.73 18.25 16.44
C ILE A 262 0.56 18.37 17.97
N GLU A 263 -0.51 17.82 18.54
CA GLU A 263 -0.83 17.90 19.96
C GLU A 263 0.18 17.15 20.85
N GLU A 264 0.78 16.10 20.32
CA GLU A 264 1.73 15.23 21.02
C GLU A 264 3.18 15.73 20.91
N GLU A 265 3.42 16.66 19.98
CA GLU A 265 4.75 17.14 19.65
C GLU A 265 5.33 18.14 20.65
N ASN A 266 6.66 18.09 20.75
CA ASN A 266 7.45 18.92 21.66
C ASN A 266 8.60 19.63 20.92
N PRO A 267 8.32 20.62 20.05
CA PRO A 267 9.31 21.27 19.20
C PRO A 267 10.44 21.97 19.98
N VAL A 268 10.16 22.48 21.18
CA VAL A 268 11.21 23.07 22.03
C VAL A 268 12.17 21.99 22.54
N LEU A 269 11.66 20.79 22.85
CA LEU A 269 12.49 19.65 23.22
C LEU A 269 13.37 19.21 22.04
N GLY A 270 12.83 19.19 20.82
CA GLY A 270 13.58 18.91 19.59
C GLY A 270 14.77 19.85 19.36
N LEU A 271 14.64 21.14 19.71
CA LEU A 271 15.77 22.09 19.70
C LEU A 271 16.85 21.72 20.72
N TYR A 272 16.44 21.33 21.94
CA TYR A 272 17.36 20.98 23.02
C TYR A 272 18.11 19.68 22.77
N ILE A 273 17.46 18.67 22.17
CA ILE A 273 18.09 17.41 21.79
C ILE A 273 19.27 17.67 20.83
N SER A 274 19.07 18.55 19.84
CA SER A 274 20.10 18.88 18.85
C SER A 274 21.24 19.78 19.37
N LEU A 275 21.29 20.13 20.65
CA LEU A 275 22.36 20.98 21.21
C LEU A 275 23.71 20.29 21.28
N PHE A 276 23.74 18.96 21.23
CA PHE A 276 24.92 18.13 21.44
C PHE A 276 25.15 17.18 20.28
N ASN A 277 26.41 16.74 20.15
CA ASN A 277 26.78 15.72 19.19
C ASN A 277 26.59 14.33 19.82
N HIS A 278 25.68 13.53 19.26
CA HIS A 278 25.37 12.20 19.75
C HIS A 278 25.73 11.18 18.67
N ASN A 279 26.68 10.29 18.99
CA ASN A 279 27.18 9.23 18.10
C ASN A 279 26.03 8.44 17.46
N ARG A 280 25.98 8.42 16.12
CA ARG A 280 25.08 7.60 15.28
C ARG A 280 25.35 6.08 15.32
N ASN A 281 25.90 5.54 16.39
CA ASN A 281 25.95 4.08 16.56
C ASN A 281 24.57 3.49 16.94
N ASN A 282 23.58 4.35 17.19
CA ASN A 282 22.18 3.94 17.22
C ASN A 282 21.53 4.42 15.94
N GLU A 283 21.02 3.44 15.20
CA GLU A 283 20.51 3.57 13.85
C GLU A 283 19.48 4.68 13.74
N TYR A 284 19.65 5.51 12.70
CA TYR A 284 18.58 6.31 12.15
C TYR A 284 17.34 5.41 11.99
N TYR A 285 16.22 5.83 12.56
CA TYR A 285 14.91 5.15 12.59
C TYR A 285 14.60 4.16 13.73
N GLY A 286 15.35 4.16 14.84
CA GLY A 286 14.95 3.47 16.08
C GLY A 286 14.10 4.35 17.00
N GLU A 287 13.09 3.77 17.61
CA GLU A 287 12.10 4.33 18.54
C GLU A 287 12.64 5.32 19.60
N ASP A 288 11.74 6.10 20.22
CA ASP A 288 11.96 7.00 21.39
C ASP A 288 12.81 6.40 22.55
N GLU A 289 13.08 5.09 22.53
CA GLU A 289 13.85 4.34 23.53
C GLU A 289 15.31 4.83 23.68
N ASP A 290 15.94 5.30 22.59
CA ASP A 290 17.39 5.56 22.57
C ASP A 290 17.83 6.96 23.03
N GLN A 291 16.90 7.92 23.13
CA GLN A 291 17.23 9.30 23.56
C GLN A 291 17.19 9.48 25.08
N SER A 292 16.65 8.51 25.82
CA SER A 292 16.37 8.60 27.27
C SER A 292 17.59 8.97 28.14
N PRO A 293 18.82 8.48 27.91
CA PRO A 293 19.96 8.83 28.76
C PRO A 293 20.38 10.30 28.65
N ILE A 294 20.23 10.92 27.47
CA ILE A 294 20.63 12.30 27.20
C ILE A 294 19.64 13.28 27.83
N LEU A 295 18.35 13.01 27.63
CA LEU A 295 17.25 13.81 28.16
C LEU A 295 17.30 13.98 29.68
N GLN A 296 17.88 12.99 30.37
CA GLN A 296 18.01 12.92 31.83
C GLN A 296 19.29 13.56 32.37
N GLN A 297 20.24 13.96 31.52
CA GLN A 297 21.47 14.60 31.99
C GLN A 297 21.19 15.99 32.54
N HIS A 298 21.85 16.35 33.64
CA HIS A 298 21.85 17.72 34.15
C HIS A 298 22.47 18.63 33.08
N PHE A 299 21.70 19.64 32.66
CA PHE A 299 22.14 20.64 31.70
C PHE A 299 22.69 21.89 32.38
N ILE A 300 21.84 22.79 32.90
CA ILE A 300 22.27 24.03 33.58
C ILE A 300 21.61 24.14 34.95
N THR A 301 20.28 24.13 34.99
CA THR A 301 19.49 24.25 36.23
C THR A 301 18.82 22.95 36.64
N ASP A 302 18.46 22.10 35.67
CA ASP A 302 17.79 20.81 35.87
C ASP A 302 18.21 19.84 34.75
N THR A 303 17.49 18.74 34.54
CA THR A 303 17.69 17.88 33.38
C THR A 303 17.35 18.61 32.08
N LEU A 304 18.01 18.23 30.99
CA LEU A 304 17.78 18.79 29.65
C LEU A 304 16.28 18.79 29.28
N GLU A 305 15.60 17.67 29.51
CA GLU A 305 14.16 17.52 29.25
C GLU A 305 13.31 18.47 30.10
N ASN A 306 13.60 18.60 31.40
CA ASN A 306 12.84 19.48 32.30
C ASN A 306 12.94 20.94 31.85
N GLU A 307 14.17 21.41 31.55
CA GLU A 307 14.37 22.80 31.15
C GLU A 307 13.68 23.13 29.82
N ALA A 308 13.71 22.20 28.85
CA ALA A 308 13.02 22.36 27.57
C ALA A 308 11.50 22.37 27.72
N MET A 309 10.94 21.42 28.48
CA MET A 309 9.50 21.28 28.68
C MET A 309 8.92 22.44 29.50
N ASP A 310 9.64 22.92 30.51
CA ASP A 310 9.23 24.09 31.29
C ASP A 310 9.21 25.36 30.40
N LEU A 311 10.21 25.54 29.53
CA LEU A 311 10.23 26.63 28.54
C LEU A 311 9.08 26.52 27.53
N GLN A 312 8.80 25.32 27.02
CA GLN A 312 7.68 25.09 26.12
C GLN A 312 6.34 25.45 26.76
N LEU A 313 6.13 25.04 28.01
CA LEU A 313 4.93 25.36 28.76
C LEU A 313 4.81 26.87 28.99
N GLU A 314 5.92 27.57 29.23
CA GLU A 314 5.94 29.03 29.32
C GLU A 314 5.50 29.68 28.00
N ILE A 315 6.03 29.20 26.87
CA ILE A 315 5.67 29.71 25.53
C ILE A 315 4.19 29.42 25.24
N LYS A 316 3.72 28.18 25.41
CA LYS A 316 2.30 27.79 25.20
C LYS A 316 1.32 28.63 26.03
N LYS A 317 1.74 29.14 27.20
CA LYS A 317 0.92 30.05 28.03
C LYS A 317 0.95 31.50 27.53
N ALA A 318 2.04 31.91 26.89
CA ALA A 318 2.24 33.28 26.41
C ALA A 318 1.61 33.51 25.03
N ILE A 319 1.61 32.50 24.15
CA ILE A 319 1.08 32.59 22.79
C ILE A 319 -0.25 31.84 22.66
N ASN A 320 -1.17 32.37 21.86
CA ASN A 320 -2.46 31.72 21.54
C ASN A 320 -2.43 31.16 20.10
N ALA A 321 -1.37 30.43 19.76
CA ALA A 321 -1.13 29.81 18.46
C ALA A 321 -0.38 28.49 18.65
N PRO A 322 -0.54 27.50 17.75
CA PRO A 322 0.21 26.25 17.83
C PRO A 322 1.70 26.50 17.59
N LEU A 323 2.56 25.70 18.23
CA LEU A 323 4.02 25.77 18.06
C LEU A 323 4.49 25.11 16.76
N MET A 324 3.67 24.23 16.19
CA MET A 324 3.92 23.56 14.92
C MET A 324 2.74 23.76 13.97
N LYS A 325 2.99 23.57 12.68
CA LYS A 325 1.97 23.56 11.64
C LYS A 325 2.37 22.61 10.52
N TYR A 326 1.40 22.10 9.77
CA TYR A 326 1.65 21.49 8.48
C TYR A 326 2.00 22.55 7.43
N ASP A 327 2.64 22.13 6.33
CA ASP A 327 2.74 22.94 5.13
C ASP A 327 1.37 23.08 4.43
N GLU A 328 1.27 23.96 3.44
CA GLU A 328 -0.02 24.26 2.82
C GLU A 328 -0.60 23.06 2.06
N ARG A 329 0.24 22.21 1.45
CA ARG A 329 -0.20 21.06 0.66
C ARG A 329 -0.68 19.94 1.58
N THR A 330 0.10 19.64 2.62
CA THR A 330 -0.26 18.65 3.63
C THR A 330 -1.55 19.02 4.33
N GLN A 331 -1.73 20.29 4.70
CA GLN A 331 -3.00 20.74 5.30
C GLN A 331 -4.20 20.49 4.37
N VAL A 332 -4.06 20.78 3.07
CA VAL A 332 -5.10 20.51 2.07
C VAL A 332 -5.38 19.02 1.92
N ASN A 333 -4.36 18.16 2.00
CA ASN A 333 -4.53 16.71 1.98
C ASN A 333 -5.27 16.22 3.23
N ILE A 334 -4.89 16.67 4.43
CA ILE A 334 -5.57 16.33 5.68
C ILE A 334 -7.04 16.76 5.63
N ASP A 335 -7.32 17.98 5.16
CA ASP A 335 -8.69 18.47 5.00
C ASP A 335 -9.49 17.60 4.00
N ARG A 336 -8.83 17.09 2.96
CA ARG A 336 -9.42 16.18 1.96
C ARG A 336 -9.67 14.77 2.52
N GLU A 337 -8.72 14.20 3.23
CA GLU A 337 -8.88 12.88 3.87
C GLU A 337 -9.98 12.94 4.94
N ASN A 338 -10.03 14.00 5.73
CA ASN A 338 -11.13 14.25 6.66
C ASN A 338 -12.48 14.34 5.95
N PHE A 339 -12.52 14.88 4.73
CA PHE A 339 -13.73 14.88 3.91
C PHE A 339 -14.11 13.47 3.42
N TYR A 340 -13.14 12.62 3.07
CA TYR A 340 -13.41 11.24 2.63
C TYR A 340 -13.79 10.31 3.78
N ASN A 341 -13.24 10.53 4.97
CA ASN A 341 -13.44 9.70 6.16
C ASN A 341 -14.65 10.13 7.02
N ARG A 342 -15.32 11.24 6.68
CA ARG A 342 -16.53 11.65 7.42
C ARG A 342 -17.69 10.71 7.06
N ASP A 343 -18.47 10.30 8.06
CA ASP A 343 -19.76 9.68 7.81
C ASP A 343 -20.62 10.64 6.97
N VAL A 344 -21.04 10.20 5.79
CA VAL A 344 -21.90 11.01 4.91
C VAL A 344 -23.31 10.99 5.49
N TYR A 345 -23.76 12.12 6.05
CA TYR A 345 -25.12 12.24 6.56
C TYR A 345 -26.08 12.65 5.45
N ARG A 346 -27.32 12.12 5.50
CA ARG A 346 -28.39 12.51 4.57
C ARG A 346 -28.59 14.03 4.57
N GLY A 347 -28.38 14.66 3.42
CA GLY A 347 -28.47 16.11 3.18
C GLY A 347 -27.13 16.79 2.88
N ASP A 348 -26.00 16.12 3.09
CA ASP A 348 -24.67 16.69 2.83
C ASP A 348 -24.41 16.87 1.33
N GLY A 349 -24.81 15.91 0.48
CA GLY A 349 -24.61 16.00 -0.98
C GLY A 349 -25.36 17.18 -1.61
N THR A 350 -26.59 17.42 -1.16
CA THR A 350 -27.44 18.53 -1.61
C THR A 350 -26.89 19.88 -1.13
N ARG A 351 -26.35 19.94 0.10
CA ARG A 351 -25.70 21.15 0.63
C ARG A 351 -24.45 21.50 -0.17
N ASP A 352 -23.58 20.52 -0.41
CA ASP A 352 -22.30 20.72 -1.10
C ASP A 352 -22.56 21.09 -2.59
N LEU A 353 -23.55 20.48 -3.24
CA LEU A 353 -24.02 20.88 -4.57
C LEU A 353 -24.58 22.32 -4.57
N LYS A 354 -25.36 22.70 -3.55
CA LYS A 354 -25.94 24.06 -3.46
C LYS A 354 -24.86 25.12 -3.40
N GLU A 355 -23.82 24.91 -2.60
CA GLU A 355 -22.69 25.83 -2.50
C GLU A 355 -22.03 26.06 -3.87
N PHE A 356 -21.78 24.97 -4.61
CA PHE A 356 -21.27 25.04 -5.98
C PHE A 356 -22.21 25.81 -6.92
N ILE A 357 -23.52 25.51 -6.90
CA ILE A 357 -24.50 26.19 -7.77
C ILE A 357 -24.59 27.68 -7.46
N LEU A 358 -24.55 28.07 -6.18
CA LEU A 358 -24.59 29.48 -5.77
C LEU A 358 -23.35 30.27 -6.22
N ALA A 359 -22.20 29.60 -6.41
CA ALA A 359 -20.99 30.20 -6.96
C ALA A 359 -21.07 30.47 -8.48
N LEU A 360 -22.03 29.87 -9.19
CA LEU A 360 -22.21 30.09 -10.63
C LEU A 360 -22.86 31.44 -10.94
N PRO A 361 -22.65 31.99 -12.15
CA PRO A 361 -23.44 33.13 -12.62
C PRO A 361 -24.95 32.81 -12.60
N ASN A 362 -25.73 33.66 -11.93
CA ASN A 362 -27.16 33.45 -11.66
C ASN A 362 -27.46 32.23 -10.76
N GLY A 363 -26.54 31.85 -9.87
CA GLY A 363 -26.65 30.67 -9.00
C GLY A 363 -27.96 30.56 -8.21
N GLU A 364 -28.48 31.65 -7.66
CA GLU A 364 -29.77 31.65 -6.95
C GLU A 364 -30.93 31.17 -7.86
N ALA A 365 -31.02 31.71 -9.08
CA ALA A 365 -32.06 31.34 -10.03
C ALA A 365 -31.88 29.91 -10.58
N ILE A 366 -30.64 29.42 -10.68
CA ILE A 366 -30.34 28.03 -11.05
C ILE A 366 -30.75 27.08 -9.92
N TRP A 367 -30.50 27.46 -8.66
CA TRP A 367 -30.90 26.67 -7.49
C TRP A 367 -32.42 26.63 -7.33
N ASP A 368 -33.12 27.75 -7.52
CA ASP A 368 -34.59 27.80 -7.52
C ASP A 368 -35.20 26.88 -8.59
N TYR A 369 -34.57 26.79 -9.76
CA TYR A 369 -34.95 25.82 -10.79
C TYR A 369 -34.77 24.38 -10.31
N ILE A 370 -33.64 24.04 -9.68
CA ILE A 370 -33.37 22.69 -9.17
C ILE A 370 -34.40 22.29 -8.10
N GLU A 371 -34.66 23.17 -7.13
CA GLU A 371 -35.58 22.91 -6.00
C GLU A 371 -37.05 22.87 -6.43
N GLU A 372 -37.54 23.93 -7.09
CA GLU A 372 -38.98 24.14 -7.28
C GLU A 372 -39.41 23.91 -8.74
N GLY A 373 -38.48 23.91 -9.69
CA GLY A 373 -38.78 23.85 -11.13
C GLY A 373 -39.19 25.19 -11.73
N ASP A 374 -39.05 26.27 -10.97
CA ASP A 374 -39.35 27.63 -11.41
C ASP A 374 -38.27 28.18 -12.37
N ASN A 375 -38.60 29.21 -13.14
CA ASN A 375 -37.67 29.95 -14.01
C ASN A 375 -36.90 29.08 -15.03
N VAL A 376 -37.57 28.15 -15.72
CA VAL A 376 -36.98 27.27 -16.75
C VAL A 376 -36.15 28.02 -17.81
N GLU A 377 -36.45 29.29 -18.07
CA GLU A 377 -35.68 30.14 -18.98
C GLU A 377 -34.20 30.31 -18.57
N ILE A 378 -33.86 30.14 -17.29
CA ILE A 378 -32.49 30.25 -16.77
C ILE A 378 -31.54 29.24 -17.40
N LEU A 379 -32.07 28.06 -17.76
CA LEU A 379 -31.35 27.01 -18.45
C LEU A 379 -30.74 27.45 -19.78
N SER A 380 -31.31 28.46 -20.45
CA SER A 380 -30.77 28.99 -21.70
C SER A 380 -29.57 29.92 -21.50
N GLN A 381 -29.30 30.31 -20.26
CA GLN A 381 -28.30 31.30 -19.87
C GLN A 381 -27.07 30.68 -19.20
N ILE A 382 -27.08 29.37 -18.91
CA ILE A 382 -25.97 28.64 -18.30
C ILE A 382 -24.86 28.45 -19.37
N PRO A 383 -23.69 29.10 -19.22
CA PRO A 383 -22.58 28.92 -20.16
C PRO A 383 -21.87 27.59 -19.91
N LYS A 384 -21.06 27.17 -20.90
CA LYS A 384 -20.05 26.12 -20.66
C LYS A 384 -19.04 26.65 -19.63
N THR A 385 -18.79 25.86 -18.58
CA THR A 385 -18.04 26.31 -17.41
C THR A 385 -16.93 25.31 -17.07
N ASN A 386 -15.79 25.82 -16.59
CA ASN A 386 -14.78 24.99 -15.96
C ASN A 386 -15.23 24.70 -14.52
N MET A 387 -15.96 23.60 -14.34
CA MET A 387 -16.59 23.25 -13.05
C MET A 387 -15.56 23.06 -11.95
N VAL A 388 -14.42 22.45 -12.26
CA VAL A 388 -13.34 22.18 -11.29
C VAL A 388 -12.76 23.46 -10.73
N ALA A 389 -12.42 24.42 -11.59
CA ALA A 389 -11.84 25.69 -11.13
C ALA A 389 -12.80 26.51 -10.24
N ILE A 390 -14.11 26.48 -10.52
CA ILE A 390 -15.10 27.16 -9.67
C ILE A 390 -15.29 26.42 -8.35
N ALA A 391 -15.36 25.09 -8.38
CA ALA A 391 -15.49 24.29 -7.17
C ALA A 391 -14.26 24.46 -6.25
N GLU A 392 -13.05 24.41 -6.80
CA GLU A 392 -11.80 24.61 -6.06
C GLU A 392 -11.77 25.97 -5.34
N GLN A 393 -12.28 27.02 -5.98
CA GLN A 393 -12.23 28.37 -5.44
C GLN A 393 -13.37 28.70 -4.47
N HIS A 394 -14.55 28.08 -4.64
CA HIS A 394 -15.78 28.55 -4.00
C HIS A 394 -16.66 27.45 -3.37
N ALA A 395 -16.36 26.17 -3.59
CA ALA A 395 -17.13 25.04 -3.06
C ALA A 395 -16.22 23.80 -2.87
N LEU A 396 -15.34 23.87 -1.87
CA LEU A 396 -14.23 22.93 -1.69
C LEU A 396 -14.68 21.47 -1.50
N ASN A 397 -15.79 21.25 -0.77
CA ASN A 397 -16.40 19.92 -0.61
C ASN A 397 -16.81 19.30 -1.96
N PHE A 398 -17.44 20.10 -2.83
CA PHE A 398 -17.86 19.64 -4.15
C PHE A 398 -16.64 19.41 -5.07
N TYR A 399 -15.56 20.19 -4.88
CA TYR A 399 -14.28 19.95 -5.55
C TYR A 399 -13.65 18.62 -5.15
N TYR A 400 -13.63 18.28 -3.85
CA TYR A 400 -13.19 16.97 -3.39
C TYR A 400 -14.03 15.83 -3.96
N GLN A 401 -15.36 15.99 -4.05
CA GLN A 401 -16.22 15.02 -4.71
C GLN A 401 -15.89 14.83 -6.20
N ILE A 402 -15.62 15.91 -6.95
CA ILE A 402 -15.19 15.79 -8.35
C ILE A 402 -13.84 15.06 -8.46
N THR A 403 -12.87 15.39 -7.61
CA THR A 403 -11.51 14.85 -7.70
C THR A 403 -11.37 13.43 -7.16
N TYR A 404 -12.31 12.98 -6.32
CA TYR A 404 -12.42 11.58 -5.92
C TYR A 404 -12.89 10.70 -7.08
N SER A 405 -13.89 11.18 -7.83
CA SER A 405 -14.53 10.40 -8.90
C SER A 405 -13.85 10.54 -10.26
N ALA A 406 -13.19 11.66 -10.55
CA ALA A 406 -12.58 11.92 -11.86
C ALA A 406 -11.07 12.17 -11.77
N PHE A 407 -10.33 11.74 -12.80
CA PHE A 407 -8.88 11.93 -12.89
C PHE A 407 -8.48 13.06 -13.86
N PRO A 408 -7.37 13.79 -13.63
CA PRO A 408 -6.85 14.77 -14.57
C PRO A 408 -6.50 14.14 -15.93
N PRO A 409 -6.70 14.85 -17.06
CA PRO A 409 -7.18 16.23 -17.16
C PRO A 409 -8.70 16.34 -17.04
N PHE A 410 -9.17 17.28 -16.20
CA PHE A 410 -10.59 17.52 -15.90
C PHE A 410 -11.37 18.21 -17.04
N GLY A 411 -11.46 17.54 -18.18
CA GLY A 411 -12.26 17.98 -19.32
C GLY A 411 -13.76 17.70 -19.12
N PRO A 412 -14.64 18.39 -19.87
CA PRO A 412 -16.07 18.05 -19.89
C PRO A 412 -16.35 16.61 -20.35
N GLU A 413 -15.42 15.97 -21.06
CA GLU A 413 -15.48 14.54 -21.41
C GLU A 413 -15.32 13.67 -20.16
N GLN A 414 -14.26 13.88 -19.38
CA GLN A 414 -13.99 13.10 -18.18
C GLN A 414 -15.09 13.26 -17.13
N ILE A 415 -15.51 14.50 -16.88
CA ILE A 415 -16.60 14.78 -15.93
C ILE A 415 -17.92 14.13 -16.39
N ASN A 416 -18.12 13.97 -17.69
CA ASN A 416 -19.31 13.32 -18.22
C ASN A 416 -19.26 11.80 -18.06
N GLU A 417 -18.09 11.19 -18.23
CA GLU A 417 -17.88 9.75 -17.99
C GLU A 417 -18.19 9.44 -16.52
N GLU A 418 -17.60 10.19 -15.59
CA GLU A 418 -17.71 9.96 -14.13
C GLU A 418 -18.91 10.67 -13.47
N LEU A 419 -19.87 11.17 -14.26
CA LEU A 419 -20.94 12.05 -13.77
C LEU A 419 -21.83 11.36 -12.70
N TYR A 420 -21.93 10.04 -12.77
CA TYR A 420 -22.67 9.25 -11.79
C TYR A 420 -22.02 9.32 -10.41
N ASP A 421 -20.74 9.00 -10.34
CA ASP A 421 -20.00 8.99 -9.08
C ASP A 421 -19.92 10.40 -8.47
N ILE A 422 -19.77 11.42 -9.31
CA ILE A 422 -19.80 12.85 -8.89
C ILE A 422 -21.16 13.23 -8.27
N LEU A 423 -22.26 12.58 -8.67
CA LEU A 423 -23.61 12.90 -8.18
C LEU A 423 -24.16 11.84 -7.21
N SER A 424 -23.38 10.83 -6.85
CA SER A 424 -23.78 9.71 -5.97
C SER A 424 -24.39 10.18 -4.65
N ASN A 425 -23.75 11.12 -3.95
CA ASN A 425 -24.28 11.69 -2.70
C ASN A 425 -25.63 12.40 -2.89
N ILE A 426 -25.89 12.97 -4.07
CA ILE A 426 -27.18 13.60 -4.38
C ILE A 426 -28.25 12.54 -4.68
N ILE A 427 -27.88 11.44 -5.33
CA ILE A 427 -28.75 10.27 -5.56
C ILE A 427 -29.17 9.67 -4.21
N PHE A 428 -28.23 9.54 -3.27
CA PHE A 428 -28.47 9.09 -1.91
C PHE A 428 -29.39 10.05 -1.14
N ASP A 429 -29.08 11.36 -1.12
CA ASP A 429 -29.91 12.37 -0.46
C ASP A 429 -31.36 12.39 -0.98
N LEU A 430 -31.50 12.25 -2.29
CA LEU A 430 -32.79 12.26 -2.98
C LEU A 430 -33.49 10.90 -2.96
N ASP A 431 -32.93 9.86 -2.33
CA ASP A 431 -33.61 8.56 -2.13
C ASP A 431 -33.99 7.91 -3.47
N ILE A 432 -33.12 8.05 -4.46
CA ILE A 432 -33.35 7.55 -5.83
C ILE A 432 -33.09 6.04 -5.90
N GLN A 433 -32.17 5.53 -5.06
CA GLN A 433 -31.97 4.11 -4.81
C GLN A 433 -33.13 3.55 -3.97
N GLU A 434 -33.63 2.36 -4.31
CA GLU A 434 -34.44 1.58 -3.37
C GLU A 434 -33.45 0.90 -2.42
N GLU A 435 -33.35 1.38 -1.18
CA GLU A 435 -32.76 0.57 -0.12
C GLU A 435 -33.65 -0.68 0.01
N ASP A 436 -33.05 -1.87 0.01
CA ASP A 436 -33.67 -3.04 0.62
C ASP A 436 -33.78 -2.73 2.11
N ASP A 437 -34.81 -1.95 2.48
CA ASP A 437 -35.16 -1.63 3.86
C ASP A 437 -35.16 -2.93 4.68
N ASP A 438 -34.36 -2.94 5.75
CA ASP A 438 -34.17 -3.99 6.75
C ASP A 438 -35.25 -5.08 6.77
N GLU A 439 -34.86 -6.31 6.40
CA GLU A 439 -35.69 -7.51 6.49
C GLU A 439 -36.03 -7.84 7.96
N ASP A 440 -37.10 -7.26 8.50
CA ASP A 440 -37.62 -7.60 9.83
C ASP A 440 -38.25 -9.03 9.82
N GLU A 441 -37.43 -10.06 10.12
CA GLU A 441 -37.89 -11.43 10.35
C GLU A 441 -38.67 -11.52 11.68
N GLN A 442 -40.01 -11.42 11.64
CA GLN A 442 -40.82 -11.83 12.79
C GLN A 442 -41.12 -13.33 12.81
N ILE A 443 -40.50 -14.03 13.76
CA ILE A 443 -40.81 -15.43 14.08
C ILE A 443 -42.11 -15.48 14.90
N THR A 444 -43.15 -16.05 14.31
CA THR A 444 -44.38 -16.35 15.08
C THR A 444 -44.13 -17.52 16.05
N SER A 445 -44.88 -17.57 17.15
CA SER A 445 -44.76 -18.52 18.29
C SER A 445 -44.81 -20.04 17.96
N ASN A 446 -44.91 -20.37 16.68
CA ASN A 446 -45.07 -21.70 16.11
C ASN A 446 -43.98 -22.01 15.06
N GLY A 447 -42.91 -21.22 15.01
CA GLY A 447 -41.70 -21.51 14.22
C GLY A 447 -41.85 -21.29 12.71
N LEU A 448 -42.95 -20.67 12.27
CA LEU A 448 -43.15 -20.33 10.87
C LEU A 448 -42.57 -18.93 10.62
N LYS A 449 -41.52 -18.86 9.79
CA LYS A 449 -41.01 -17.61 9.22
C LYS A 449 -42.03 -17.07 8.22
N LEU A 450 -42.62 -15.92 8.53
CA LEU A 450 -43.50 -15.20 7.61
C LEU A 450 -42.77 -13.95 7.16
N LYS A 451 -42.36 -13.92 5.88
CA LYS A 451 -41.94 -12.68 5.21
C LYS A 451 -43.17 -11.78 5.09
N ILE A 452 -43.16 -10.62 5.75
CA ILE A 452 -44.19 -9.60 5.60
C ILE A 452 -43.51 -8.31 5.17
N ASN A 453 -43.68 -7.95 3.89
CA ASN A 453 -43.36 -6.60 3.43
C ASN A 453 -44.42 -5.67 4.02
N VAL A 454 -44.08 -4.93 5.07
CA VAL A 454 -44.95 -3.90 5.62
C VAL A 454 -44.73 -2.62 4.83
N THR A 455 -45.51 -2.40 3.77
CA THR A 455 -45.50 -1.10 3.07
C THR A 455 -46.40 -0.11 3.82
N PRO A 456 -45.88 0.95 4.46
CA PRO A 456 -46.69 1.93 5.17
C PRO A 456 -47.31 2.92 4.16
N GLY A 457 -48.54 2.65 3.70
CA GLY A 457 -49.40 3.70 3.14
C GLY A 457 -49.06 4.23 1.73
N ALA A 458 -49.31 3.41 0.71
CA ALA A 458 -49.09 3.62 -0.73
C ALA A 458 -49.86 4.81 -1.42
N GLY A 459 -50.28 5.84 -0.69
CA GLY A 459 -51.03 6.99 -1.23
C GLY A 459 -50.19 8.23 -1.53
N ASN A 460 -49.17 8.52 -0.71
CA ASN A 460 -48.33 9.73 -0.81
C ASN A 460 -46.91 9.46 -1.35
N GLU A 461 -46.37 8.24 -1.22
CA GLU A 461 -45.00 7.89 -1.66
C GLU A 461 -44.79 8.06 -3.17
N LYS A 462 -45.80 7.77 -4.00
CA LYS A 462 -45.66 7.92 -5.45
C LYS A 462 -45.47 9.37 -5.89
N SER A 463 -46.15 10.33 -5.24
CA SER A 463 -45.95 11.75 -5.58
C SER A 463 -44.60 12.26 -5.09
N ASP A 464 -44.14 11.77 -3.94
CA ASP A 464 -42.87 12.19 -3.34
C ASP A 464 -41.67 11.59 -4.10
N LYS A 465 -41.73 10.32 -4.52
CA LYS A 465 -40.71 9.69 -5.39
C LYS A 465 -40.66 10.35 -6.76
N LEU A 466 -41.81 10.66 -7.36
CA LEU A 466 -41.86 11.42 -8.62
C LEU A 466 -41.25 12.82 -8.48
N ALA A 467 -41.49 13.52 -7.37
CA ALA A 467 -40.92 14.84 -7.11
C ALA A 467 -39.39 14.79 -6.93
N LYS A 468 -38.88 13.77 -6.22
CA LYS A 468 -37.43 13.52 -6.04
C LYS A 468 -36.75 13.18 -7.37
N ASN A 469 -37.36 12.31 -8.17
CA ASN A 469 -36.90 11.96 -9.52
C ASN A 469 -36.81 13.19 -10.44
N GLU A 470 -37.85 14.04 -10.45
CA GLU A 470 -37.84 15.28 -11.23
C GLU A 470 -36.75 16.25 -10.73
N LYS A 471 -36.55 16.36 -9.42
CA LYS A 471 -35.46 17.17 -8.85
C LYS A 471 -34.08 16.70 -9.33
N PHE A 472 -33.84 15.38 -9.37
CA PHE A 472 -32.59 14.84 -9.91
C PHE A 472 -32.43 15.10 -11.41
N LEU A 473 -33.49 14.98 -12.21
CA LEU A 473 -33.45 15.32 -13.64
C LEU A 473 -33.14 16.82 -13.88
N ARG A 474 -33.58 17.71 -12.98
CA ARG A 474 -33.24 19.14 -13.03
C ARG A 474 -31.78 19.40 -12.69
N VAL A 475 -31.17 18.62 -11.78
CA VAL A 475 -29.72 18.62 -11.57
C VAL A 475 -29.00 18.23 -12.87
N LEU A 476 -29.40 17.12 -13.50
CA LEU A 476 -28.81 16.67 -14.77
C LEU A 476 -28.96 17.70 -15.91
N ASP A 477 -30.07 18.43 -15.96
CA ASP A 477 -30.26 19.52 -16.94
C ASP A 477 -29.22 20.63 -16.81
N VAL A 478 -28.82 20.96 -15.57
CA VAL A 478 -27.80 21.96 -15.29
C VAL A 478 -26.43 21.44 -15.71
N PHE A 479 -26.05 20.21 -15.33
CA PHE A 479 -24.77 19.61 -15.73
C PHE A 479 -24.65 19.43 -17.24
N TYR A 480 -25.72 19.03 -17.93
CA TYR A 480 -25.77 18.94 -19.39
C TYR A 480 -25.36 20.26 -20.07
N ARG A 481 -25.69 21.40 -19.46
CA ARG A 481 -25.36 22.74 -19.96
C ARG A 481 -23.98 23.21 -19.54
N LEU A 482 -23.57 22.96 -18.30
CA LEU A 482 -22.22 23.26 -17.81
C LEU A 482 -21.15 22.57 -18.67
N MET A 483 -21.44 21.35 -19.15
CA MET A 483 -20.58 20.59 -20.08
C MET A 483 -20.63 21.07 -21.54
N GLY A 484 -21.54 22.00 -21.87
CA GLY A 484 -21.70 22.58 -23.20
C GLY A 484 -22.58 21.77 -24.15
N LEU A 485 -23.65 21.13 -23.63
CA LEU A 485 -24.63 20.35 -24.41
C LEU A 485 -24.00 19.14 -25.13
N LYS A 486 -23.03 18.51 -24.46
CA LYS A 486 -22.48 17.22 -24.85
C LYS A 486 -23.39 16.10 -24.38
N GLU A 487 -23.50 15.06 -25.20
CA GLU A 487 -24.34 13.90 -24.88
C GLU A 487 -23.93 13.29 -23.53
N ILE A 488 -24.88 13.10 -22.61
CA ILE A 488 -24.62 12.45 -21.32
C ILE A 488 -24.09 11.03 -21.56
N SER A 489 -23.15 10.58 -20.72
CA SER A 489 -22.47 9.28 -20.87
C SER A 489 -23.46 8.10 -20.94
N SER A 490 -23.00 7.02 -21.58
CA SER A 490 -23.76 5.77 -21.65
C SER A 490 -23.96 5.12 -20.28
N GLU A 491 -23.07 5.40 -19.33
CA GLU A 491 -23.16 4.92 -17.95
C GLU A 491 -24.33 5.56 -17.23
N MET A 492 -24.36 6.90 -17.14
CA MET A 492 -25.50 7.62 -16.58
C MET A 492 -26.82 7.30 -17.32
N ARG A 493 -26.76 7.05 -18.64
CA ARG A 493 -27.92 6.57 -19.41
C ARG A 493 -28.46 5.24 -18.89
N ASN A 494 -27.60 4.25 -18.69
CA ASN A 494 -28.03 2.94 -18.22
C ASN A 494 -28.71 3.10 -16.85
N ILE A 495 -28.08 3.86 -15.95
CA ILE A 495 -28.57 4.09 -14.60
C ILE A 495 -29.98 4.72 -14.58
N ILE A 496 -30.24 5.73 -15.41
CA ILE A 496 -31.52 6.47 -15.37
C ILE A 496 -32.58 5.97 -16.35
N ALA A 497 -32.22 5.09 -17.32
CA ALA A 497 -33.12 4.68 -18.39
C ALA A 497 -33.16 3.17 -18.69
N ASP A 498 -32.28 2.36 -18.11
CA ASP A 498 -32.40 0.89 -18.17
C ASP A 498 -33.58 0.42 -17.29
N GLU A 499 -34.18 -0.73 -17.64
CA GLU A 499 -35.31 -1.33 -16.91
C GLU A 499 -34.86 -2.08 -15.65
N GLU A 500 -33.57 -2.40 -15.52
CA GLU A 500 -32.99 -3.13 -14.38
C GLU A 500 -32.36 -2.20 -13.30
N ASP A 501 -32.17 -0.91 -13.58
CA ASP A 501 -31.61 0.10 -12.65
C ASP A 501 -32.72 1.05 -12.10
N TYR A 502 -32.44 2.35 -11.88
CA TYR A 502 -33.38 3.29 -11.24
C TYR A 502 -34.62 3.63 -12.09
N HIS A 503 -34.57 3.39 -13.40
CA HIS A 503 -35.67 3.59 -14.36
C HIS A 503 -36.44 4.91 -14.20
N ILE A 504 -35.71 6.03 -14.15
CA ILE A 504 -36.26 7.38 -13.91
C ILE A 504 -37.00 7.90 -15.17
N ILE A 505 -36.46 7.64 -16.36
CA ILE A 505 -37.02 8.05 -17.66
C ILE A 505 -36.90 6.94 -18.69
N SER A 506 -37.70 6.98 -19.76
CA SER A 506 -37.56 6.01 -20.86
C SER A 506 -36.29 6.26 -21.68
N GLU A 507 -35.75 5.22 -22.34
CA GLU A 507 -34.62 5.37 -23.26
C GLU A 507 -34.92 6.39 -24.39
N GLU A 508 -36.17 6.45 -24.88
CA GLU A 508 -36.60 7.44 -25.87
C GLU A 508 -36.56 8.87 -25.32
N ASP A 509 -37.00 9.08 -24.08
CA ASP A 509 -36.98 10.37 -23.42
C ASP A 509 -35.55 10.81 -23.08
N PHE A 510 -34.66 9.87 -22.73
CA PHE A 510 -33.23 10.14 -22.56
C PHE A 510 -32.61 10.71 -23.85
N TYR A 511 -32.78 10.00 -24.99
CA TYR A 511 -32.20 10.45 -26.25
C TYR A 511 -32.78 11.79 -26.71
N LYS A 512 -34.05 12.07 -26.36
CA LYS A 512 -34.69 13.36 -26.63
C LYS A 512 -34.18 14.49 -25.75
N ARG A 513 -33.87 14.21 -24.47
CA ARG A 513 -33.47 15.23 -23.47
C ARG A 513 -31.97 15.50 -23.46
N TYR A 514 -31.14 14.47 -23.63
CA TYR A 514 -29.69 14.55 -23.40
C TYR A 514 -28.82 14.10 -24.60
N SER A 515 -29.40 13.76 -25.75
CA SER A 515 -28.64 13.36 -26.95
C SER A 515 -29.10 14.10 -28.21
N LYS A 516 -28.20 14.17 -29.20
CA LYS A 516 -28.52 14.62 -30.57
C LYS A 516 -28.76 13.44 -31.53
N LYS A 517 -28.60 12.22 -31.05
CA LYS A 517 -28.72 10.98 -31.84
C LYS A 517 -30.08 10.33 -31.55
N ALA A 518 -30.67 9.72 -32.57
CA ALA A 518 -31.81 8.83 -32.37
C ALA A 518 -31.33 7.47 -31.82
N PRO A 519 -32.17 6.73 -31.05
CA PRO A 519 -31.84 5.39 -30.58
C PRO A 519 -31.53 4.48 -31.78
N LYS A 520 -30.36 3.85 -31.78
CA LYS A 520 -29.95 2.92 -32.84
C LYS A 520 -30.20 1.48 -32.41
N LYS A 521 -31.14 0.77 -33.07
CA LYS A 521 -31.13 -0.70 -33.09
C LYS A 521 -29.92 -1.19 -33.89
N LYS A 522 -28.80 -1.48 -33.23
CA LYS A 522 -27.63 -2.07 -33.88
C LYS A 522 -27.67 -3.60 -33.78
N VAL A 523 -27.58 -4.27 -34.92
CA VAL A 523 -27.07 -5.65 -35.01
C VAL A 523 -25.55 -5.52 -35.10
N TRP A 524 -24.86 -5.77 -34.00
CA TRP A 524 -23.41 -5.67 -33.92
C TRP A 524 -22.78 -6.97 -34.42
N LYS A 525 -22.07 -6.94 -35.55
CA LYS A 525 -21.09 -8.00 -35.85
C LYS A 525 -19.83 -7.67 -35.06
N LEU A 526 -19.46 -8.53 -34.11
CA LEU A 526 -18.31 -8.33 -33.23
C LEU A 526 -17.05 -8.88 -33.92
N SER A 527 -15.95 -8.11 -33.84
CA SER A 527 -14.62 -8.56 -34.26
C SER A 527 -13.90 -9.26 -33.10
N GLU A 528 -12.76 -9.89 -33.39
CA GLU A 528 -11.85 -10.44 -32.37
C GLU A 528 -11.39 -9.37 -31.35
N ASP A 529 -11.36 -8.09 -31.73
CA ASP A 529 -10.94 -6.97 -30.86
C ASP A 529 -11.88 -6.77 -29.65
N ALA A 530 -13.10 -7.32 -29.71
CA ALA A 530 -14.03 -7.35 -28.59
C ALA A 530 -13.70 -8.45 -27.56
N PHE A 531 -12.84 -9.41 -27.90
CA PHE A 531 -12.41 -10.47 -27.00
C PHE A 531 -11.00 -10.14 -26.49
N ALA A 532 -10.93 -9.73 -25.21
CA ALA A 532 -9.78 -9.31 -24.40
C ALA A 532 -8.45 -9.00 -25.15
N PRO A 533 -7.86 -7.79 -25.00
CA PRO A 533 -6.53 -7.51 -25.53
C PRO A 533 -5.54 -8.55 -25.00
N ALA A 534 -4.66 -9.05 -25.87
CA ALA A 534 -3.83 -10.26 -25.72
C ALA A 534 -2.84 -10.30 -24.52
N SER A 535 -2.98 -9.40 -23.55
CA SER A 535 -2.18 -9.25 -22.33
C SER A 535 -2.96 -9.42 -21.02
N GLU A 536 -4.29 -9.61 -21.05
CA GLU A 536 -5.11 -9.77 -19.84
C GLU A 536 -5.43 -11.26 -19.56
N GLU A 537 -5.66 -11.60 -18.29
CA GLU A 537 -6.20 -12.91 -17.92
C GLU A 537 -7.61 -13.05 -18.51
N LEU A 538 -7.91 -14.21 -19.09
CA LEU A 538 -9.27 -14.53 -19.49
C LEU A 538 -10.02 -15.00 -18.24
N ASP A 539 -10.96 -14.19 -17.80
CA ASP A 539 -11.85 -14.48 -16.68
C ASP A 539 -13.23 -14.95 -17.18
N HIS A 540 -14.16 -15.12 -16.24
CA HIS A 540 -15.52 -15.50 -16.55
C HIS A 540 -16.27 -14.43 -17.34
N ASP A 541 -16.05 -13.14 -17.05
CA ASP A 541 -16.78 -12.06 -17.72
C ASP A 541 -16.43 -11.95 -19.21
N ALA A 542 -15.15 -12.17 -19.57
CA ALA A 542 -14.72 -12.28 -20.95
C ALA A 542 -15.53 -13.35 -21.72
N PHE A 543 -15.73 -14.53 -21.12
CA PHE A 543 -16.52 -15.60 -21.73
C PHE A 543 -18.03 -15.43 -21.58
N LYS A 544 -18.50 -14.74 -20.54
CA LYS A 544 -19.91 -14.37 -20.33
C LYS A 544 -20.39 -13.46 -21.45
N MET A 545 -19.59 -12.47 -21.85
CA MET A 545 -19.89 -11.63 -23.01
C MET A 545 -19.94 -12.46 -24.31
N VAL A 546 -19.03 -13.41 -24.47
CA VAL A 546 -19.05 -14.32 -25.63
C VAL A 546 -20.32 -15.15 -25.67
N ASN A 547 -20.68 -15.78 -24.55
CA ASN A 547 -21.88 -16.61 -24.46
C ASN A 547 -23.16 -15.80 -24.65
N ARG A 548 -23.27 -14.60 -24.03
CA ARG A 548 -24.39 -13.67 -24.26
C ARG A 548 -24.57 -13.31 -25.73
N THR A 549 -23.46 -13.13 -26.45
CA THR A 549 -23.50 -12.86 -27.90
C THR A 549 -24.02 -14.06 -28.68
N LEU A 550 -23.53 -15.26 -28.35
CA LEU A 550 -23.98 -16.51 -28.97
C LEU A 550 -25.48 -16.75 -28.72
N GLU A 551 -25.98 -16.45 -27.53
CA GLU A 551 -27.39 -16.58 -27.18
C GLU A 551 -28.28 -15.58 -27.95
N LYS A 552 -27.84 -14.32 -28.09
CA LYS A 552 -28.63 -13.25 -28.72
C LYS A 552 -28.70 -13.37 -30.25
N GLY A 553 -27.63 -13.81 -30.91
CA GLY A 553 -27.55 -13.76 -32.38
C GLY A 553 -26.87 -14.97 -33.04
N GLY A 554 -26.49 -15.98 -32.27
CA GLY A 554 -25.76 -17.14 -32.77
C GLY A 554 -24.29 -16.84 -33.10
N ARG A 555 -23.56 -17.89 -33.48
CA ARG A 555 -22.13 -17.82 -33.83
C ARG A 555 -21.79 -16.93 -35.03
N GLU A 556 -22.75 -16.66 -35.92
CA GLU A 556 -22.56 -15.78 -37.08
C GLU A 556 -22.35 -14.30 -36.68
N MET A 557 -22.62 -13.93 -35.42
CA MET A 557 -22.29 -12.61 -34.88
C MET A 557 -20.78 -12.37 -34.78
N TYR A 558 -19.97 -13.44 -34.74
CA TYR A 558 -18.51 -13.38 -34.81
C TYR A 558 -18.03 -13.55 -36.25
N ASP A 559 -17.64 -12.43 -36.86
CA ASP A 559 -17.15 -12.42 -38.24
C ASP A 559 -15.67 -12.79 -38.32
N CYS A 560 -15.40 -14.06 -38.64
CA CYS A 560 -14.03 -14.60 -38.71
C CYS A 560 -13.32 -14.29 -40.04
N SER A 561 -13.91 -13.54 -40.98
CA SER A 561 -13.32 -13.34 -42.31
C SER A 561 -12.01 -12.54 -42.30
N ASN A 562 -11.83 -11.68 -41.29
CA ASN A 562 -10.69 -10.76 -41.18
C ASN A 562 -9.78 -11.08 -39.98
N TRP A 563 -10.00 -12.21 -39.31
CA TRP A 563 -9.27 -12.60 -38.11
C TRP A 563 -7.82 -12.96 -38.42
N LYS A 564 -6.90 -12.55 -37.54
CA LYS A 564 -5.47 -12.81 -37.72
C LYS A 564 -5.12 -14.23 -37.25
N SER A 565 -4.79 -15.12 -38.19
CA SER A 565 -4.48 -16.53 -37.88
C SER A 565 -3.30 -16.77 -36.93
N ASP A 566 -2.42 -15.77 -36.72
CA ASP A 566 -1.24 -15.80 -35.86
C ASP A 566 -1.46 -15.21 -34.45
N SER A 567 -2.62 -14.59 -34.22
CA SER A 567 -2.99 -14.01 -32.92
C SER A 567 -3.45 -15.08 -31.93
N LEU A 568 -2.92 -15.05 -30.70
CA LEU A 568 -3.30 -16.01 -29.64
C LEU A 568 -4.75 -15.83 -29.19
N SER A 569 -5.27 -14.60 -29.09
CA SER A 569 -6.67 -14.33 -28.75
C SER A 569 -7.61 -14.93 -29.78
N THR A 570 -7.29 -14.75 -31.07
CA THR A 570 -8.01 -15.31 -32.21
C THR A 570 -8.05 -16.82 -32.17
N GLN A 571 -6.90 -17.46 -31.96
CA GLN A 571 -6.80 -18.92 -31.89
C GLN A 571 -7.57 -19.48 -30.69
N THR A 572 -7.57 -18.77 -29.56
CA THR A 572 -8.28 -19.16 -28.33
C THR A 572 -9.78 -19.06 -28.51
N LEU A 573 -10.28 -17.93 -29.02
CA LEU A 573 -11.70 -17.73 -29.31
C LEU A 573 -12.20 -18.73 -30.37
N ALA A 574 -11.45 -18.95 -31.45
CA ALA A 574 -11.80 -19.93 -32.47
C ALA A 574 -11.84 -21.37 -31.91
N ALA A 575 -10.88 -21.74 -31.06
CA ALA A 575 -10.89 -23.04 -30.39
C ALA A 575 -12.09 -23.20 -29.44
N TYR A 576 -12.48 -22.14 -28.73
CA TYR A 576 -13.67 -22.11 -27.88
C TYR A 576 -14.96 -22.28 -28.70
N LEU A 577 -15.13 -21.51 -29.77
CA LEU A 577 -16.29 -21.60 -30.66
C LEU A 577 -16.41 -22.98 -31.30
N LEU A 578 -15.28 -23.56 -31.76
CA LEU A 578 -15.26 -24.93 -32.27
C LEU A 578 -15.60 -25.99 -31.21
N ASN A 579 -15.21 -25.76 -29.95
CA ASN A 579 -15.63 -26.63 -28.85
C ASN A 579 -17.14 -26.54 -28.61
N LYS A 580 -17.74 -25.35 -28.72
CA LYS A 580 -19.20 -25.16 -28.66
C LYS A 580 -19.93 -25.81 -29.82
N ASP A 581 -19.42 -25.67 -31.03
CA ASP A 581 -19.92 -26.37 -32.22
C ASP A 581 -19.89 -27.89 -32.00
N ARG A 582 -18.81 -28.43 -31.44
CA ARG A 582 -18.70 -29.85 -31.08
C ARG A 582 -19.74 -30.27 -30.04
N GLU A 583 -19.91 -29.51 -28.96
CA GLU A 583 -20.92 -29.76 -27.93
C GLU A 583 -22.34 -29.77 -28.50
N ALA A 584 -22.61 -28.87 -29.46
CA ALA A 584 -23.89 -28.77 -30.17
C ALA A 584 -24.04 -29.72 -31.37
N MET A 585 -23.01 -30.52 -31.68
CA MET A 585 -22.93 -31.38 -32.88
C MET A 585 -23.10 -30.64 -34.22
N VAL A 586 -22.59 -29.42 -34.31
CA VAL A 586 -22.63 -28.58 -35.52
C VAL A 586 -21.26 -28.59 -36.22
N PHE A 587 -21.24 -28.92 -37.51
CA PHE A 587 -20.02 -29.03 -38.31
C PHE A 587 -20.25 -28.58 -39.75
N ASP A 588 -20.47 -27.30 -39.95
CA ASP A 588 -20.79 -26.71 -41.27
C ASP A 588 -19.65 -25.85 -41.81
N GLU A 589 -19.93 -25.04 -42.84
CA GLU A 589 -18.93 -24.20 -43.51
C GLU A 589 -18.26 -23.21 -42.54
N TYR A 590 -19.02 -22.67 -41.57
CA TYR A 590 -18.47 -21.79 -40.54
C TYR A 590 -17.46 -22.54 -39.65
N SER A 591 -17.83 -23.72 -39.16
CA SER A 591 -16.91 -24.58 -38.39
C SER A 591 -15.67 -24.95 -39.21
N GLN A 592 -15.83 -25.23 -40.50
CA GLN A 592 -14.69 -25.54 -41.38
C GLN A 592 -13.76 -24.34 -41.57
N ASN A 593 -14.30 -23.13 -41.68
CA ASN A 593 -13.52 -21.89 -41.74
C ASN A 593 -12.73 -21.65 -40.45
N LEU A 594 -13.34 -21.89 -39.29
CA LEU A 594 -12.64 -21.83 -38.00
C LEU A 594 -11.50 -22.86 -37.91
N VAL A 595 -11.72 -24.10 -38.38
CA VAL A 595 -10.66 -25.14 -38.43
C VAL A 595 -9.50 -24.70 -39.33
N THR A 596 -9.80 -24.11 -40.49
CA THR A 596 -8.77 -23.57 -41.39
C THR A 596 -8.01 -22.41 -40.75
N LEU A 597 -8.70 -21.53 -40.02
CA LEU A 597 -8.08 -20.39 -39.32
C LEU A 597 -7.05 -20.85 -38.27
N ILE A 598 -7.38 -21.87 -37.47
CA ILE A 598 -6.48 -22.41 -36.44
C ILE A 598 -5.51 -23.46 -36.96
N GLY A 599 -5.47 -23.74 -38.26
CA GLY A 599 -4.74 -24.88 -38.85
C GLY A 599 -3.23 -24.91 -38.55
N LYS A 600 -2.63 -23.76 -38.19
CA LYS A 600 -1.22 -23.66 -37.76
C LYS A 600 -1.00 -23.80 -36.25
N GLY A 601 -2.07 -23.66 -35.45
CA GLY A 601 -2.07 -23.71 -33.99
C GLY A 601 -1.24 -22.61 -33.29
N PRO A 602 -1.25 -22.57 -31.94
CA PRO A 602 -0.51 -21.60 -31.13
C PRO A 602 0.97 -21.91 -30.93
N TRP A 603 1.54 -22.89 -31.64
CA TRP A 603 2.81 -23.53 -31.28
C TRP A 603 4.00 -22.56 -31.24
N GLU A 604 4.17 -21.73 -32.28
CA GLU A 604 5.26 -20.76 -32.36
C GLU A 604 5.09 -19.63 -31.35
N SER A 605 3.85 -19.16 -31.16
CA SER A 605 3.51 -18.14 -30.17
C SER A 605 3.74 -18.63 -28.73
N ALA A 606 3.42 -19.90 -28.46
CA ALA A 606 3.71 -20.57 -27.20
C ALA A 606 5.22 -20.66 -26.94
N LEU A 607 6.02 -21.04 -27.95
CA LEU A 607 7.48 -21.04 -27.84
C LEU A 607 8.06 -19.64 -27.62
N LYS A 608 7.54 -18.62 -28.31
CA LYS A 608 7.99 -17.24 -28.14
C LYS A 608 7.77 -16.75 -26.72
N LYS A 609 6.63 -17.06 -26.11
CA LYS A 609 6.35 -16.73 -24.70
C LYS A 609 7.23 -17.55 -23.76
N LEU A 610 7.33 -18.86 -23.96
CA LEU A 610 8.20 -19.73 -23.18
C LEU A 610 9.67 -19.24 -23.18
N LYS A 611 10.18 -18.81 -24.35
CA LYS A 611 11.54 -18.30 -24.52
C LYS A 611 11.83 -17.03 -23.70
N LYS A 612 10.81 -16.24 -23.36
CA LYS A 612 10.99 -15.05 -22.51
C LYS A 612 11.25 -15.43 -21.05
N GLN A 613 10.76 -16.59 -20.62
CA GLN A 613 10.82 -17.08 -19.25
C GLN A 613 11.95 -18.09 -19.00
N ILE A 614 12.87 -18.27 -19.94
CA ILE A 614 13.99 -19.21 -19.82
C ILE A 614 15.29 -18.42 -19.60
N ASP A 615 16.14 -18.88 -18.68
CA ASP A 615 17.49 -18.37 -18.54
C ASP A 615 18.37 -18.79 -19.72
N LYS A 616 18.52 -17.86 -20.69
CA LYS A 616 19.29 -18.09 -21.91
C LYS A 616 20.79 -18.19 -21.67
N LYS A 617 21.31 -17.71 -20.54
CA LYS A 617 22.76 -17.77 -20.27
C LYS A 617 23.20 -19.19 -19.89
N ALA A 618 22.27 -20.03 -19.45
CA ALA A 618 22.55 -21.38 -18.93
C ALA A 618 22.17 -22.54 -19.87
N MET A 619 21.31 -22.32 -20.89
CA MET A 619 20.81 -23.36 -21.80
C MET A 619 21.58 -23.39 -23.14
N SER A 620 21.88 -24.58 -23.66
CA SER A 620 22.52 -24.74 -24.98
C SER A 620 21.54 -24.60 -26.15
N ASP A 621 22.05 -24.27 -27.34
CA ASP A 621 21.22 -24.20 -28.55
C ASP A 621 20.61 -25.56 -28.91
N GLU A 622 21.33 -26.67 -28.68
CA GLU A 622 20.80 -28.03 -28.90
C GLU A 622 19.64 -28.36 -27.96
N GLU A 623 19.74 -27.96 -26.68
CA GLU A 623 18.66 -28.13 -25.71
C GLU A 623 17.41 -27.32 -26.09
N TRP A 624 17.61 -26.07 -26.56
CA TRP A 624 16.51 -25.24 -27.06
C TRP A 624 15.87 -25.82 -28.33
N GLU A 625 16.65 -26.40 -29.24
CA GLU A 625 16.12 -27.07 -30.44
C GLU A 625 15.22 -28.25 -30.08
N LEU A 626 15.54 -29.02 -29.04
CA LEU A 626 14.69 -30.11 -28.55
C LEU A 626 13.34 -29.59 -28.04
N ILE A 627 13.34 -28.49 -27.27
CA ILE A 627 12.11 -27.83 -26.79
C ILE A 627 11.30 -27.30 -27.98
N ALA A 628 11.94 -26.60 -28.91
CA ALA A 628 11.30 -26.03 -30.08
C ALA A 628 10.64 -27.10 -30.96
N ASP A 629 11.35 -28.20 -31.22
CA ASP A 629 10.84 -29.36 -31.95
C ASP A 629 9.67 -30.03 -31.21
N TYR A 630 9.75 -30.15 -29.88
CA TYR A 630 8.67 -30.71 -29.06
C TYR A 630 7.36 -29.90 -29.15
N PHE A 631 7.41 -28.59 -29.33
CA PHE A 631 6.19 -27.79 -29.52
C PHE A 631 5.71 -27.81 -30.98
N THR A 632 6.61 -27.75 -31.96
CA THR A 632 6.26 -27.48 -33.36
C THR A 632 6.14 -28.71 -34.26
N ALA A 633 6.71 -29.86 -33.88
CA ALA A 633 6.66 -31.06 -34.70
C ALA A 633 5.21 -31.58 -34.87
N PRO A 634 4.70 -31.75 -36.11
CA PRO A 634 3.29 -32.02 -36.35
C PRO A 634 2.82 -33.40 -35.88
N MET A 635 3.74 -34.37 -35.77
CA MET A 635 3.43 -35.75 -35.40
C MET A 635 4.30 -36.22 -34.23
N MET A 636 5.57 -36.53 -34.50
CA MET A 636 6.51 -37.04 -33.50
C MET A 636 7.69 -36.09 -33.33
N PRO A 637 7.96 -35.62 -32.10
CA PRO A 637 9.15 -34.84 -31.80
C PRO A 637 10.38 -35.73 -31.61
N LYS A 638 11.56 -35.11 -31.59
CA LYS A 638 12.87 -35.76 -31.39
C LYS A 638 13.08 -36.26 -29.96
N ALA A 639 12.56 -35.54 -28.97
CA ALA A 639 12.67 -35.87 -27.55
C ALA A 639 11.33 -36.35 -26.98
N ASN A 640 11.38 -37.18 -25.94
CA ASN A 640 10.18 -37.59 -25.20
C ASN A 640 9.76 -36.52 -24.16
N GLN A 641 8.59 -36.72 -23.54
CA GLN A 641 8.05 -35.76 -22.57
C GLN A 641 8.98 -35.57 -21.36
N ASP A 642 9.55 -36.64 -20.81
CA ASP A 642 10.37 -36.59 -19.60
C ASP A 642 11.63 -35.75 -19.81
N THR A 643 12.31 -35.93 -20.95
CA THR A 643 13.47 -35.12 -21.31
C THR A 643 13.13 -33.63 -21.40
N ILE A 644 11.98 -33.27 -21.99
CA ILE A 644 11.58 -31.86 -22.10
C ILE A 644 11.14 -31.31 -20.74
N LEU A 645 10.46 -32.11 -19.93
CA LEU A 645 10.05 -31.72 -18.58
C LEU A 645 11.27 -31.39 -17.70
N ASP A 646 12.31 -32.22 -17.75
CA ASP A 646 13.56 -31.99 -17.01
C ASP A 646 14.25 -30.70 -17.46
N LEU A 647 14.31 -30.43 -18.77
CA LEU A 647 14.85 -29.18 -19.31
C LEU A 647 14.04 -27.97 -18.82
N LEU A 648 12.70 -28.04 -18.87
CA LEU A 648 11.84 -26.95 -18.39
C LEU A 648 11.98 -26.74 -16.89
N LYS A 649 12.01 -27.80 -16.09
CA LYS A 649 12.25 -27.69 -14.64
C LYS A 649 13.60 -27.04 -14.35
N LYS A 650 14.64 -27.34 -15.13
CA LYS A 650 15.99 -26.82 -14.94
C LYS A 650 16.12 -25.33 -15.31
N TYR A 651 15.48 -24.88 -16.37
CA TYR A 651 15.79 -23.58 -16.99
C TYR A 651 14.66 -22.55 -16.98
N LEU A 652 13.42 -22.94 -16.70
CA LEU A 652 12.35 -21.95 -16.53
C LEU A 652 12.62 -21.12 -15.28
N TYR A 653 12.43 -19.81 -15.42
CA TYR A 653 12.48 -18.89 -14.31
C TYR A 653 11.41 -19.27 -13.28
N ARG A 654 11.86 -19.43 -12.04
CA ARG A 654 11.03 -19.75 -10.90
C ARG A 654 10.95 -18.51 -10.02
N GLU A 655 9.75 -18.22 -9.55
CA GLU A 655 9.54 -17.26 -8.48
C GLU A 655 9.87 -17.95 -7.16
N GLU A 656 11.15 -18.26 -6.97
CA GLU A 656 11.66 -18.77 -5.70
C GLU A 656 11.90 -17.60 -4.75
N CYS A 657 11.76 -17.86 -3.46
CA CYS A 657 12.15 -16.90 -2.44
C CYS A 657 13.64 -17.02 -2.23
N TYR A 658 14.37 -15.94 -2.49
CA TYR A 658 15.81 -15.83 -2.25
C TYR A 658 16.04 -14.99 -0.98
N ARG A 659 16.60 -15.60 0.06
CA ARG A 659 17.23 -14.88 1.18
C ARG A 659 18.58 -15.54 1.47
N GLY A 660 19.65 -14.78 1.32
CA GLY A 660 21.02 -15.30 1.41
C GLY A 660 21.28 -16.42 0.39
N SER A 661 21.63 -17.61 0.88
CA SER A 661 21.96 -18.79 0.08
C SER A 661 20.78 -19.74 -0.16
N ILE A 662 19.60 -19.44 0.39
CA ILE A 662 18.45 -20.35 0.36
C ILE A 662 17.50 -19.97 -0.77
N THR A 663 16.94 -21.01 -1.36
CA THR A 663 15.99 -20.93 -2.46
C THR A 663 14.79 -21.81 -2.10
N LEU A 664 13.64 -21.20 -1.82
CA LEU A 664 12.42 -21.92 -1.44
C LEU A 664 11.38 -21.91 -2.56
N ASN A 665 10.70 -23.05 -2.74
CA ASN A 665 9.54 -23.14 -3.63
C ASN A 665 8.36 -22.37 -3.02
N LYS A 666 7.93 -21.29 -3.68
CA LYS A 666 6.84 -20.42 -3.22
C LYS A 666 5.46 -21.08 -3.11
N TYR A 667 5.21 -22.18 -3.84
CA TYR A 667 3.88 -22.81 -3.91
C TYR A 667 3.77 -24.11 -3.09
N SER A 668 4.56 -25.14 -3.43
CA SER A 668 4.72 -26.34 -2.62
C SER A 668 6.06 -27.02 -2.88
N GLU A 669 6.48 -27.89 -1.97
CA GLU A 669 7.69 -28.73 -2.13
C GLU A 669 7.70 -29.48 -3.47
N HIS A 670 6.53 -29.98 -3.91
CA HIS A 670 6.39 -30.82 -5.10
C HIS A 670 6.07 -30.04 -6.38
N GLN A 671 5.66 -28.77 -6.28
CA GLN A 671 5.40 -27.92 -7.43
C GLN A 671 5.99 -26.51 -7.22
N PRO A 672 7.10 -26.18 -7.90
CA PRO A 672 7.65 -24.83 -7.91
C PRO A 672 6.68 -23.80 -8.50
N SER A 673 6.87 -22.53 -8.16
CA SER A 673 6.14 -21.43 -8.78
C SER A 673 6.90 -20.96 -10.03
N TYR A 674 6.36 -21.21 -11.22
CA TYR A 674 6.94 -20.73 -12.48
C TYR A 674 6.27 -19.43 -12.92
N ALA A 675 7.06 -18.40 -13.24
CA ALA A 675 6.54 -17.12 -13.70
C ALA A 675 5.70 -17.24 -14.99
N LEU A 676 5.93 -18.29 -15.78
CA LEU A 676 5.13 -18.64 -16.96
C LEU A 676 3.62 -18.72 -16.68
N PHE A 677 3.23 -19.05 -15.44
CA PHE A 677 1.84 -19.22 -15.04
C PHE A 677 1.30 -18.07 -14.18
N PHE A 678 2.00 -16.93 -14.09
CA PHE A 678 1.61 -15.78 -13.26
C PHE A 678 0.63 -14.81 -13.95
N TYR A 679 -0.02 -13.98 -13.14
CA TYR A 679 -1.01 -12.98 -13.55
C TYR A 679 -0.38 -11.98 -14.55
N LYS A 680 -1.05 -11.75 -15.69
CA LYS A 680 -0.65 -10.88 -16.85
C LYS A 680 0.22 -11.50 -17.96
N ASP A 681 0.66 -12.77 -17.90
CA ASP A 681 1.58 -13.29 -18.94
C ASP A 681 0.91 -13.98 -20.15
N ALA A 682 -0.42 -13.96 -20.23
CA ALA A 682 -1.25 -14.47 -21.33
C ALA A 682 -0.98 -15.93 -21.77
N TYR A 683 -0.21 -16.74 -21.02
CA TYR A 683 0.05 -18.15 -21.35
C TYR A 683 -1.19 -19.02 -21.14
N GLN A 684 -2.16 -18.54 -20.36
CA GLN A 684 -3.50 -19.13 -20.23
C GLN A 684 -4.17 -19.35 -21.59
N HIS A 685 -4.01 -18.45 -22.56
CA HIS A 685 -4.53 -18.61 -23.93
C HIS A 685 -4.01 -19.88 -24.60
N VAL A 686 -2.72 -20.18 -24.44
CA VAL A 686 -2.09 -21.40 -24.97
C VAL A 686 -2.68 -22.64 -24.28
N LEU A 687 -2.87 -22.59 -22.96
CA LEU A 687 -3.43 -23.70 -22.19
C LEU A 687 -4.88 -23.99 -22.60
N LEU A 688 -5.72 -22.96 -22.71
CA LEU A 688 -7.11 -23.06 -23.15
C LEU A 688 -7.22 -23.56 -24.59
N CYS A 689 -6.38 -23.06 -25.50
CA CYS A 689 -6.27 -23.61 -26.87
C CYS A 689 -5.97 -25.11 -26.83
N CYS A 690 -4.94 -25.54 -26.11
CA CYS A 690 -4.56 -26.95 -26.03
C CYS A 690 -5.67 -27.80 -25.39
N TYR A 691 -6.34 -27.25 -24.36
CA TYR A 691 -7.48 -27.86 -23.70
C TYR A 691 -8.63 -28.15 -24.68
N TRP A 692 -9.03 -27.22 -25.54
CA TRP A 692 -10.11 -27.47 -26.49
C TRP A 692 -9.66 -28.24 -27.74
N MET A 693 -8.47 -27.97 -28.28
CA MET A 693 -7.97 -28.57 -29.53
C MET A 693 -7.67 -30.08 -29.43
N ARG A 694 -7.60 -30.66 -28.22
CA ARG A 694 -7.39 -32.10 -28.01
C ARG A 694 -8.47 -32.99 -28.66
N PHE A 695 -9.61 -32.41 -29.04
CA PHE A 695 -10.73 -33.13 -29.65
C PHE A 695 -10.77 -33.02 -31.18
N PHE A 696 -9.83 -32.31 -31.81
CA PHE A 696 -9.82 -32.06 -33.25
C PHE A 696 -9.07 -33.14 -34.05
N PRO A 697 -9.13 -33.12 -35.39
CA PRO A 697 -8.34 -34.02 -36.22
C PRO A 697 -6.81 -33.79 -36.09
N PRO A 698 -5.97 -34.80 -36.35
CA PRO A 698 -4.52 -34.60 -36.47
C PRO A 698 -4.15 -33.66 -37.63
N PRO A 699 -3.05 -32.89 -37.54
CA PRO A 699 -2.02 -32.90 -36.48
C PRO A 699 -2.38 -32.12 -35.22
N LEU A 700 -3.37 -31.21 -35.27
CA LEU A 700 -3.69 -30.28 -34.18
C LEU A 700 -3.92 -30.98 -32.84
N ARG A 701 -4.70 -32.06 -32.82
CA ARG A 701 -4.93 -32.84 -31.59
C ARG A 701 -3.64 -33.42 -31.02
N ILE A 702 -2.74 -33.94 -31.85
CA ILE A 702 -1.53 -34.61 -31.38
C ILE A 702 -0.60 -33.59 -30.71
N GLN A 703 -0.46 -32.41 -31.31
CA GLN A 703 0.35 -31.33 -30.75
C GLN A 703 -0.29 -30.76 -29.48
N ALA A 704 -1.60 -30.48 -29.51
CA ALA A 704 -2.36 -29.99 -28.36
C ALA A 704 -2.28 -30.94 -27.15
N ASP A 705 -2.54 -32.24 -27.36
CA ASP A 705 -2.49 -33.26 -26.31
C ASP A 705 -1.07 -33.41 -25.73
N ARG A 706 -0.04 -33.31 -26.58
CA ARG A 706 1.36 -33.37 -26.16
C ARG A 706 1.78 -32.18 -25.30
N ILE A 707 1.43 -30.95 -25.71
CA ILE A 707 1.75 -29.74 -24.95
C ILE A 707 0.92 -29.69 -23.66
N TRP A 708 -0.37 -30.04 -23.73
CA TRP A 708 -1.24 -30.15 -22.56
C TRP A 708 -0.65 -31.07 -21.49
N LYS A 709 -0.26 -32.29 -21.86
CA LYS A 709 0.37 -33.26 -20.93
C LYS A 709 1.67 -32.75 -20.32
N LEU A 710 2.49 -32.06 -21.11
CA LEU A 710 3.73 -31.47 -20.62
C LEU A 710 3.45 -30.39 -19.57
N MET A 711 2.49 -29.49 -19.83
CA MET A 711 2.12 -28.41 -18.90
C MET A 711 1.50 -28.96 -17.61
N VAL A 712 0.61 -29.95 -17.72
CA VAL A 712 0.03 -30.65 -16.56
C VAL A 712 1.09 -31.37 -15.73
N ALA A 713 2.12 -31.95 -16.36
CA ALA A 713 3.23 -32.58 -15.62
C ALA A 713 4.19 -31.57 -14.98
N LEU A 714 4.26 -30.34 -15.51
CA LEU A 714 5.13 -29.28 -15.01
C LEU A 714 4.53 -28.56 -13.79
N ALA A 715 3.26 -28.16 -13.86
CA ALA A 715 2.60 -27.40 -12.80
C ALA A 715 1.08 -27.72 -12.75
N PRO A 716 0.70 -28.94 -12.33
CA PRO A 716 -0.69 -29.43 -12.41
C PRO A 716 -1.71 -28.49 -11.73
N GLN A 717 -1.44 -28.03 -10.51
CA GLN A 717 -2.39 -27.20 -9.76
C GLN A 717 -2.56 -25.81 -10.38
N ARG A 718 -1.46 -25.23 -10.92
CA ARG A 718 -1.52 -23.93 -11.62
C ARG A 718 -2.25 -24.04 -12.95
N VAL A 719 -2.04 -25.12 -13.70
CA VAL A 719 -2.77 -25.38 -14.95
C VAL A 719 -4.26 -25.57 -14.68
N LEU A 720 -4.62 -26.32 -13.63
CA LEU A 720 -6.02 -26.48 -13.21
C LEU A 720 -6.67 -25.14 -12.86
N ARG A 721 -5.99 -24.30 -12.06
CA ARG A 721 -6.47 -22.95 -11.71
C ARG A 721 -6.75 -22.11 -12.97
N LEU A 722 -5.79 -22.02 -13.88
CA LEU A 722 -5.90 -21.21 -15.10
C LEU A 722 -7.01 -21.66 -16.05
N VAL A 723 -7.29 -22.97 -16.12
CA VAL A 723 -8.33 -23.53 -17.01
C VAL A 723 -9.72 -23.49 -16.37
N THR A 724 -9.81 -23.58 -15.05
CA THR A 724 -11.09 -23.50 -14.33
C THR A 724 -11.56 -22.07 -14.10
N LYS A 725 -10.63 -21.10 -14.07
CA LYS A 725 -10.93 -19.68 -13.84
C LYS A 725 -12.04 -19.10 -14.72
N ILE A 726 -12.10 -19.49 -15.98
CA ILE A 726 -13.09 -19.00 -16.95
C ILE A 726 -14.54 -19.40 -16.60
N TYR A 727 -14.71 -20.33 -15.66
CA TYR A 727 -16.01 -20.80 -15.19
C TYR A 727 -16.37 -20.24 -13.80
N SER A 728 -15.52 -19.37 -13.24
CA SER A 728 -15.68 -18.77 -11.92
C SER A 728 -16.17 -17.34 -12.02
N SER A 729 -17.38 -17.08 -11.54
CA SER A 729 -17.98 -15.73 -11.45
C SER A 729 -17.12 -14.74 -10.65
N ASP A 730 -16.36 -15.24 -9.67
CA ASP A 730 -15.50 -14.42 -8.82
C ASP A 730 -14.08 -14.29 -9.38
N TYR A 731 -13.58 -13.05 -9.45
CA TYR A 731 -12.23 -12.70 -9.89
C TYR A 731 -11.11 -13.12 -8.90
N SER A 732 -11.41 -13.33 -7.62
CA SER A 732 -10.43 -13.79 -6.64
C SER A 732 -10.30 -15.33 -6.59
N THR A 733 -11.29 -16.09 -7.09
CA THR A 733 -11.39 -17.55 -6.88
C THR A 733 -11.42 -18.39 -8.15
N THR A 734 -11.61 -19.70 -8.00
CA THR A 734 -11.91 -20.62 -9.13
C THR A 734 -13.19 -21.42 -8.90
N ARG A 735 -14.08 -20.89 -8.05
CA ARG A 735 -15.34 -21.56 -7.66
C ARG A 735 -16.28 -21.62 -8.84
N ILE A 736 -16.89 -22.79 -9.05
CA ILE A 736 -17.94 -22.97 -10.05
C ILE A 736 -19.27 -23.09 -9.29
N GLU A 737 -20.17 -22.12 -9.47
CA GLU A 737 -21.45 -22.05 -8.76
C GLU A 737 -22.41 -23.16 -9.19
N ASP A 738 -22.50 -23.44 -10.50
CA ASP A 738 -23.34 -24.51 -11.03
C ASP A 738 -22.69 -25.88 -10.81
N ARG A 739 -23.25 -26.64 -9.87
CA ARG A 739 -22.81 -28.01 -9.53
C ARG A 739 -22.78 -28.96 -10.73
N THR A 740 -23.74 -28.85 -11.65
CA THR A 740 -23.79 -29.70 -12.86
C THR A 740 -22.65 -29.33 -13.81
N GLN A 741 -22.37 -28.03 -13.92
CA GLN A 741 -21.26 -27.52 -14.72
C GLN A 741 -19.91 -27.94 -14.12
N GLU A 742 -19.78 -27.84 -12.80
CA GLU A 742 -18.60 -28.25 -12.02
C GLU A 742 -18.29 -29.74 -12.23
N GLU A 743 -19.27 -30.63 -11.99
CA GLU A 743 -19.12 -32.07 -12.19
C GLU A 743 -18.73 -32.39 -13.64
N ARG A 744 -19.31 -31.68 -14.63
CA ARG A 744 -18.95 -31.86 -16.04
C ARG A 744 -17.49 -31.48 -16.29
N ILE A 745 -17.03 -30.32 -15.80
CA ILE A 745 -15.68 -29.81 -16.04
C ILE A 745 -14.62 -30.74 -15.44
N PHE A 746 -14.78 -31.19 -14.20
CA PHE A 746 -13.81 -32.09 -13.58
C PHE A 746 -13.77 -33.47 -14.26
N ASN A 747 -14.92 -33.98 -14.70
CA ASN A 747 -14.96 -35.19 -15.53
C ASN A 747 -14.25 -35.00 -16.88
N GLU A 748 -14.30 -33.81 -17.48
CA GLU A 748 -13.55 -33.51 -18.71
C GLU A 748 -12.05 -33.42 -18.47
N LEU A 749 -11.62 -32.86 -17.34
CA LEU A 749 -10.21 -32.78 -16.94
C LEU A 749 -9.60 -34.18 -16.75
N GLU A 750 -10.32 -35.11 -16.13
CA GLU A 750 -9.86 -36.51 -16.03
C GLU A 750 -9.80 -37.20 -17.40
N LYS A 751 -10.81 -37.01 -18.27
CA LYS A 751 -10.80 -37.53 -19.66
C LYS A 751 -9.62 -36.96 -20.46
N ALA A 752 -9.22 -35.74 -20.14
CA ALA A 752 -8.05 -35.06 -20.66
C ALA A 752 -6.72 -35.50 -20.02
N LYS A 753 -6.71 -36.61 -19.28
CA LYS A 753 -5.51 -37.21 -18.70
C LYS A 753 -4.83 -36.35 -17.62
N VAL A 754 -5.56 -35.45 -16.97
CA VAL A 754 -5.11 -34.91 -15.70
C VAL A 754 -5.15 -36.05 -14.66
N PRO A 755 -4.08 -36.29 -13.88
CA PRO A 755 -4.09 -37.32 -12.85
C PRO A 755 -5.17 -37.04 -11.81
N ARG A 756 -5.85 -38.10 -11.36
CA ARG A 756 -7.01 -37.98 -10.46
C ARG A 756 -6.62 -37.39 -9.11
N GLU A 757 -5.41 -37.68 -8.64
CA GLU A 757 -4.83 -37.10 -7.44
C GLU A 757 -4.73 -35.56 -7.52
N GLN A 758 -4.39 -35.02 -8.69
CA GLN A 758 -4.29 -33.57 -8.88
C GLN A 758 -5.68 -32.93 -8.90
N VAL A 759 -6.67 -33.58 -9.54
CA VAL A 759 -8.06 -33.10 -9.58
C VAL A 759 -8.68 -33.12 -8.19
N ALA A 760 -8.53 -34.21 -7.44
CA ALA A 760 -9.10 -34.35 -6.10
C ALA A 760 -8.53 -33.29 -5.13
N ALA A 761 -7.20 -33.11 -5.10
CA ALA A 761 -6.59 -32.10 -4.25
C ALA A 761 -6.95 -30.67 -4.66
N PHE A 762 -7.10 -30.41 -5.97
CA PHE A 762 -7.56 -29.12 -6.46
C PHE A 762 -8.99 -28.82 -6.03
N GLN A 763 -9.91 -29.78 -6.18
CA GLN A 763 -11.30 -29.63 -5.74
C GLN A 763 -11.42 -29.44 -4.22
N MET A 764 -10.63 -30.16 -3.44
CA MET A 764 -10.56 -29.98 -1.99
C MET A 764 -10.02 -28.59 -1.64
N SER A 765 -8.92 -28.17 -2.26
CA SER A 765 -8.34 -26.84 -2.03
C SER A 765 -9.30 -25.73 -2.45
N GLN A 766 -10.08 -25.90 -3.52
CA GLN A 766 -11.17 -24.98 -3.84
C GLN A 766 -12.21 -24.93 -2.73
N ALA A 767 -12.71 -26.07 -2.26
CA ALA A 767 -13.71 -26.09 -1.18
C ALA A 767 -13.20 -25.46 0.12
N GLN A 768 -11.89 -25.60 0.41
CA GLN A 768 -11.24 -25.02 1.59
C GLN A 768 -10.89 -23.53 1.42
N SER A 769 -10.62 -23.07 0.19
CA SER A 769 -10.04 -21.74 -0.03
C SER A 769 -11.00 -20.62 0.33
N THR A 770 -10.40 -19.54 0.86
CA THR A 770 -11.06 -18.27 1.15
C THR A 770 -11.47 -17.63 -0.17
N HIS A 771 -12.77 -17.61 -0.41
CA HIS A 771 -13.32 -17.22 -1.70
C HIS A 771 -13.61 -15.72 -1.80
N SER A 772 -13.79 -15.09 -0.65
CA SER A 772 -13.79 -13.66 -0.48
C SER A 772 -13.64 -13.43 1.02
N ILE A 773 -13.46 -12.18 1.43
CA ILE A 773 -13.69 -11.77 2.82
C ILE A 773 -15.05 -12.32 3.31
N LEU A 774 -16.02 -12.50 2.39
CA LEU A 774 -17.42 -12.80 2.71
C LEU A 774 -17.79 -14.29 2.90
N GLU A 775 -17.01 -15.22 2.36
CA GLU A 775 -17.28 -16.67 2.46
C GLU A 775 -15.95 -17.45 2.53
N PRO A 776 -15.47 -17.81 3.74
CA PRO A 776 -14.12 -18.34 3.96
C PRO A 776 -13.96 -19.82 3.57
N CYS A 777 -15.07 -20.56 3.44
CA CYS A 777 -15.12 -21.98 3.06
C CYS A 777 -16.48 -22.35 2.47
N VAL A 778 -16.51 -23.25 1.48
CA VAL A 778 -17.77 -23.90 1.06
C VAL A 778 -18.01 -25.12 1.95
N VAL A 779 -18.54 -24.87 3.15
CA VAL A 779 -18.63 -25.81 4.29
C VAL A 779 -19.08 -27.21 3.86
N ASP A 780 -20.25 -27.35 3.22
CA ASP A 780 -20.78 -28.66 2.79
C ASP A 780 -19.82 -29.44 1.87
N LYS A 781 -19.16 -28.74 0.93
CA LYS A 781 -18.22 -29.37 -0.01
C LYS A 781 -16.93 -29.76 0.70
N TYR A 782 -16.48 -28.96 1.66
CA TYR A 782 -15.25 -29.23 2.39
C TYR A 782 -15.44 -30.37 3.39
N LEU A 783 -16.56 -30.39 4.12
CA LEU A 783 -16.94 -31.51 4.98
C LEU A 783 -17.02 -32.83 4.20
N PHE A 784 -17.53 -32.82 2.97
CA PHE A 784 -17.50 -34.01 2.12
C PHE A 784 -16.09 -34.57 1.94
N TRP A 785 -15.08 -33.72 1.76
CA TRP A 785 -13.68 -34.17 1.61
C TRP A 785 -13.10 -34.72 2.91
N LEU A 786 -13.41 -34.11 4.05
CA LEU A 786 -13.01 -34.60 5.37
C LEU A 786 -13.64 -35.98 5.66
N ASP A 787 -14.94 -36.12 5.43
CA ASP A 787 -15.68 -37.36 5.65
C ASP A 787 -15.25 -38.46 4.65
N LEU A 788 -14.93 -38.09 3.40
CA LEU A 788 -14.41 -39.03 2.39
C LEU A 788 -13.09 -39.67 2.83
N TYR A 789 -12.23 -38.93 3.53
CA TYR A 789 -10.93 -39.43 3.95
C TYR A 789 -11.03 -40.57 4.99
N ASP A 790 -12.11 -40.63 5.78
CA ASP A 790 -12.36 -41.74 6.71
C ASP A 790 -12.54 -43.09 6.01
N GLU A 791 -12.86 -43.09 4.71
CA GLU A 791 -13.03 -44.29 3.89
C GLU A 791 -11.74 -44.77 3.20
N ILE A 792 -10.59 -44.14 3.45
CA ILE A 792 -9.31 -44.42 2.74
C ILE A 792 -8.87 -45.89 2.83
N ASP A 793 -9.18 -46.55 3.93
CA ASP A 793 -8.84 -47.94 4.22
C ASP A 793 -10.07 -48.86 4.35
N GLU A 794 -11.26 -48.40 3.96
CA GLU A 794 -12.48 -49.22 3.98
C GLU A 794 -12.36 -50.43 3.02
N GLU A 795 -12.81 -51.62 3.45
CA GLU A 795 -12.75 -52.86 2.65
C GLU A 795 -14.07 -53.16 1.90
N ASN A 796 -14.93 -52.15 1.70
CA ASN A 796 -16.24 -52.33 1.10
C ASN A 796 -16.15 -52.88 -0.34
N PRO A 797 -16.70 -54.09 -0.63
CA PRO A 797 -16.59 -54.71 -1.94
C PRO A 797 -17.54 -54.12 -3.01
N GLY A 798 -18.42 -53.18 -2.63
CA GLY A 798 -19.35 -52.52 -3.55
C GLY A 798 -18.67 -51.50 -4.47
N MET A 799 -19.19 -51.33 -5.70
CA MET A 799 -18.61 -50.39 -6.69
C MET A 799 -18.52 -48.93 -6.19
N ILE A 800 -19.48 -48.49 -5.37
CA ILE A 800 -19.51 -47.13 -4.82
C ILE A 800 -18.43 -46.97 -3.73
N GLY A 801 -18.32 -47.91 -2.80
CA GLY A 801 -17.28 -47.90 -1.76
C GLY A 801 -15.88 -47.97 -2.35
N ALA A 802 -15.67 -48.84 -3.35
CA ALA A 802 -14.41 -48.90 -4.08
C ALA A 802 -14.07 -47.58 -4.81
N TYR A 803 -15.07 -46.86 -5.35
CA TYR A 803 -14.84 -45.56 -5.97
C TYR A 803 -14.43 -44.49 -4.97
N ARG A 804 -15.13 -44.41 -3.83
CA ARG A 804 -14.87 -43.43 -2.75
C ARG A 804 -13.50 -43.66 -2.11
N LYS A 805 -13.17 -44.91 -1.78
CA LYS A 805 -11.82 -45.31 -1.34
C LYS A 805 -10.72 -44.84 -2.30
N ASN A 806 -10.87 -45.12 -3.59
CA ASN A 806 -9.88 -44.72 -4.59
C ASN A 806 -9.78 -43.18 -4.73
N LEU A 807 -10.86 -42.45 -4.44
CA LEU A 807 -10.85 -40.99 -4.42
C LEU A 807 -10.12 -40.46 -3.18
N ALA A 808 -10.33 -41.05 -2.01
CA ALA A 808 -9.59 -40.72 -0.79
C ALA A 808 -8.07 -40.96 -0.95
N ILE A 809 -7.68 -42.11 -1.52
CA ILE A 809 -6.27 -42.41 -1.85
C ILE A 809 -5.70 -41.42 -2.87
N ALA A 810 -6.52 -40.93 -3.80
CA ALA A 810 -6.10 -39.93 -4.77
C ALA A 810 -5.90 -38.56 -4.09
N LEU A 811 -6.81 -38.15 -3.21
CA LEU A 811 -6.68 -36.93 -2.42
C LEU A 811 -5.39 -36.93 -1.60
N ASP A 812 -5.15 -37.99 -0.83
CA ASP A 812 -3.95 -38.16 0.01
C ASP A 812 -2.64 -37.90 -0.77
N LYS A 813 -2.52 -38.49 -1.96
CA LYS A 813 -1.37 -38.29 -2.85
C LYS A 813 -1.29 -36.89 -3.44
N GLY A 814 -2.44 -36.25 -3.69
CA GLY A 814 -2.51 -34.93 -4.31
C GLY A 814 -2.21 -33.80 -3.33
N LEU A 815 -2.44 -33.99 -2.03
CA LEU A 815 -2.24 -32.98 -0.98
C LEU A 815 -0.80 -32.42 -0.92
N SER A 816 0.20 -33.16 -1.39
CA SER A 816 1.59 -32.66 -1.44
C SER A 816 1.84 -31.63 -2.53
N TYR A 817 0.92 -31.47 -3.48
CA TYR A 817 1.06 -30.57 -4.62
C TYR A 817 0.35 -29.22 -4.42
N ILE A 818 -0.62 -29.12 -3.52
CA ILE A 818 -1.34 -27.87 -3.23
C ILE A 818 -0.52 -26.95 -2.32
N ASN A 819 -1.04 -25.75 -2.06
CA ASN A 819 -0.47 -24.81 -1.10
C ASN A 819 -0.22 -25.49 0.26
N GLU A 820 0.97 -25.24 0.80
CA GLU A 820 1.46 -25.83 2.04
C GLU A 820 0.61 -25.46 3.26
N SER A 821 0.18 -24.20 3.40
CA SER A 821 -0.73 -23.81 4.50
C SER A 821 -2.10 -24.47 4.36
N SER A 822 -2.64 -24.58 3.13
CA SER A 822 -3.89 -25.31 2.84
C SER A 822 -3.79 -26.80 3.22
N LYS A 823 -2.65 -27.44 2.91
CA LYS A 823 -2.36 -28.82 3.32
C LYS A 823 -2.38 -28.96 4.85
N ILE A 824 -1.70 -28.08 5.58
CA ILE A 824 -1.64 -28.14 7.04
C ILE A 824 -3.01 -27.88 7.67
N ARG A 825 -3.76 -26.87 7.19
CA ARG A 825 -5.15 -26.64 7.59
C ARG A 825 -6.03 -27.88 7.38
N TYR A 826 -5.89 -28.56 6.24
CA TYR A 826 -6.66 -29.78 5.97
C TYR A 826 -6.44 -30.87 7.02
N TYR A 827 -5.19 -31.13 7.39
CA TYR A 827 -4.89 -32.15 8.41
C TYR A 827 -5.35 -31.74 9.81
N ARG A 828 -5.36 -30.44 10.13
CA ARG A 828 -5.90 -29.93 11.39
C ARG A 828 -7.41 -30.15 11.48
N ASP A 829 -8.14 -29.81 10.42
CA ASP A 829 -9.59 -29.97 10.35
C ASP A 829 -9.97 -31.45 10.31
N LEU A 830 -9.20 -32.28 9.60
CA LEU A 830 -9.39 -33.73 9.58
C LEU A 830 -9.23 -34.35 10.96
N ALA A 831 -8.23 -33.93 11.73
CA ALA A 831 -8.03 -34.43 13.09
C ALA A 831 -9.16 -34.00 14.04
N LEU A 832 -9.79 -32.84 13.80
CA LEU A 832 -10.96 -32.38 14.54
C LEU A 832 -12.22 -33.19 14.17
N ARG A 833 -12.51 -33.33 12.87
CA ARG A 833 -13.69 -34.05 12.37
C ARG A 833 -13.62 -35.56 12.61
N ASN A 834 -12.45 -36.15 12.40
CA ASN A 834 -12.19 -37.59 12.46
C ASN A 834 -11.00 -37.89 13.39
N PRO A 835 -11.20 -37.93 14.73
CA PRO A 835 -10.13 -38.10 15.72
C PRO A 835 -9.26 -39.36 15.58
N ARG A 836 -9.69 -40.33 14.76
CA ARG A 836 -8.89 -41.49 14.37
C ARG A 836 -7.61 -41.10 13.61
N PHE A 837 -7.59 -39.95 12.94
CA PHE A 837 -6.44 -39.40 12.22
C PHE A 837 -5.83 -38.26 13.04
N PRO A 838 -4.89 -38.54 13.97
CA PRO A 838 -4.25 -37.48 14.73
C PRO A 838 -3.40 -36.58 13.82
N PHE A 839 -3.25 -35.31 14.21
CA PHE A 839 -2.37 -34.37 13.51
C PHE A 839 -0.90 -34.81 13.68
N SER A 840 -0.33 -35.40 12.62
CA SER A 840 1.02 -35.97 12.63
C SER A 840 1.79 -35.55 11.37
N GLN A 841 2.42 -34.37 11.41
CA GLN A 841 3.13 -33.76 10.27
C GLN A 841 4.61 -33.47 10.58
N ASP A 842 5.33 -34.45 11.14
CA ASP A 842 6.73 -34.28 11.61
C ASP A 842 7.72 -33.84 10.52
N HIS A 843 7.54 -34.33 9.30
CA HIS A 843 8.37 -33.90 8.16
C HIS A 843 8.18 -32.41 7.86
N ASP A 844 6.92 -31.96 7.80
CA ASP A 844 6.57 -30.58 7.51
C ASP A 844 7.01 -29.64 8.66
N LEU A 845 6.86 -30.08 9.92
CA LEU A 845 7.33 -29.36 11.10
C LEU A 845 8.86 -29.20 11.13
N LEU A 846 9.63 -30.27 10.86
CA LEU A 846 11.09 -30.18 10.79
C LEU A 846 11.53 -29.17 9.71
N ARG A 847 10.83 -29.16 8.57
CA ARG A 847 11.07 -28.18 7.51
C ARG A 847 10.71 -26.76 7.94
N ALA A 848 9.59 -26.56 8.65
CA ALA A 848 9.20 -25.26 9.20
C ALA A 848 10.26 -24.72 10.18
N LEU A 849 10.79 -25.59 11.05
CA LEU A 849 11.86 -25.25 11.98
C LEU A 849 13.16 -24.87 11.25
N LYS A 850 13.52 -25.59 10.19
CA LYS A 850 14.68 -25.26 9.36
C LYS A 850 14.54 -23.85 8.75
N ILE A 851 13.39 -23.56 8.16
CA ILE A 851 13.09 -22.25 7.56
C ILE A 851 13.14 -21.15 8.62
N PHE A 852 12.56 -21.41 9.80
CA PHE A 852 12.61 -20.47 10.93
C PHE A 852 14.05 -20.16 11.37
N VAL A 853 14.90 -21.18 11.52
CA VAL A 853 16.31 -20.98 11.88
C VAL A 853 17.04 -20.19 10.81
N GLU A 854 16.77 -20.46 9.54
CA GLU A 854 17.41 -19.75 8.42
C GLU A 854 17.03 -18.28 8.35
N PHE A 855 15.78 -17.92 8.65
CA PHE A 855 15.32 -16.54 8.60
C PHE A 855 15.74 -15.70 9.80
N ASN A 856 15.92 -16.34 10.96
CA ASN A 856 16.17 -15.65 12.24
C ASN A 856 17.59 -15.88 12.77
N ALA A 857 18.50 -16.36 11.94
CA ALA A 857 19.91 -16.52 12.29
C ALA A 857 20.62 -15.16 12.38
N LYS A 858 21.58 -15.04 13.31
CA LYS A 858 22.43 -13.85 13.44
C LYS A 858 23.29 -13.64 12.18
N GLU A 859 23.32 -12.42 11.64
CA GLU A 859 23.93 -12.10 10.33
C GLU A 859 25.41 -12.52 10.19
N GLU A 860 26.18 -12.52 11.29
CA GLU A 860 27.61 -12.82 11.28
C GLU A 860 27.94 -14.32 11.34
N GLU A 861 26.95 -15.20 11.56
CA GLU A 861 27.19 -16.64 11.78
C GLU A 861 26.72 -17.53 10.62
N ALA A 862 27.59 -18.45 10.20
CA ALA A 862 27.19 -19.56 9.32
C ALA A 862 26.41 -20.61 10.14
N VAL A 863 25.09 -20.50 10.17
CA VAL A 863 24.22 -21.44 10.89
C VAL A 863 23.93 -22.68 10.04
N ASP A 864 24.26 -23.86 10.57
CA ASP A 864 23.74 -25.14 10.05
C ASP A 864 22.30 -25.32 10.53
N ALA A 865 21.36 -24.82 9.72
CA ALA A 865 19.95 -24.82 10.05
C ALA A 865 19.34 -26.22 10.19
N GLU A 866 19.84 -27.19 9.42
CA GLU A 866 19.39 -28.58 9.54
C GLU A 866 19.84 -29.18 10.87
N ALA A 867 21.08 -28.93 11.29
CA ALA A 867 21.57 -29.40 12.58
C ALA A 867 20.79 -28.78 13.75
N LEU A 868 20.53 -27.47 13.73
CA LEU A 868 19.80 -26.80 14.81
C LEU A 868 18.31 -27.21 14.84
N ALA A 869 17.64 -27.30 13.68
CA ALA A 869 16.26 -27.77 13.60
C ALA A 869 16.10 -29.21 14.13
N ASN A 870 17.07 -30.10 13.85
CA ASN A 870 17.09 -31.44 14.41
C ASN A 870 17.30 -31.44 15.95
N GLN A 871 18.12 -30.54 16.49
CA GLN A 871 18.26 -30.38 17.95
C GLN A 871 16.97 -29.91 18.61
N ILE A 872 16.25 -28.98 17.98
CA ILE A 872 14.93 -28.54 18.44
C ILE A 872 13.95 -29.73 18.44
N MET A 873 13.91 -30.51 17.36
CA MET A 873 13.07 -31.72 17.29
C MET A 873 13.43 -32.76 18.38
N GLN A 874 14.72 -32.99 18.63
CA GLN A 874 15.18 -33.88 19.73
C GLN A 874 14.75 -33.36 21.10
N TYR A 875 14.85 -32.05 21.34
CA TYR A 875 14.38 -31.43 22.57
C TYR A 875 12.87 -31.60 22.74
N MET A 876 12.08 -31.34 21.70
CA MET A 876 10.63 -31.54 21.69
C MET A 876 10.26 -32.98 22.02
N ASN A 877 11.00 -33.96 21.51
CA ASN A 877 10.79 -35.38 21.77
C ASN A 877 11.32 -35.86 23.15
N GLY A 878 11.89 -34.96 23.95
CA GLY A 878 12.45 -35.30 25.26
C GLY A 878 13.80 -36.01 25.23
N GLU A 879 14.49 -35.99 24.08
CA GLU A 879 15.79 -36.63 23.86
C GLU A 879 16.98 -35.70 24.20
N LEU A 880 16.73 -34.39 24.25
CA LEU A 880 17.72 -33.35 24.56
C LEU A 880 17.26 -32.48 25.74
N ASP A 881 18.19 -32.05 26.59
CA ASP A 881 17.90 -31.17 27.73
C ASP A 881 17.72 -29.70 27.29
N TYR A 882 16.81 -28.98 27.95
CA TYR A 882 16.52 -27.56 27.67
C TYR A 882 17.79 -26.69 27.66
N ALA A 883 18.66 -26.83 28.66
CA ALA A 883 19.87 -26.01 28.77
C ALA A 883 20.83 -26.17 27.58
N ILE A 884 20.80 -27.31 26.88
CA ILE A 884 21.66 -27.54 25.71
C ILE A 884 21.07 -26.83 24.50
N VAL A 885 19.78 -27.03 24.22
CA VAL A 885 19.14 -26.40 23.07
C VAL A 885 19.00 -24.89 23.24
N ALA A 886 18.65 -24.40 24.44
CA ALA A 886 18.51 -22.97 24.72
C ALA A 886 19.83 -22.23 24.49
N LYS A 887 20.95 -22.81 24.92
CA LYS A 887 22.28 -22.25 24.64
C LYS A 887 22.60 -22.23 23.14
N ALA A 888 22.30 -23.31 22.42
CA ALA A 888 22.52 -23.35 20.97
C ALA A 888 21.62 -22.35 20.22
N PHE A 889 20.44 -22.07 20.76
CA PHE A 889 19.48 -21.10 20.24
C PHE A 889 19.97 -19.67 20.52
N GLU A 890 20.40 -19.36 21.75
CA GLU A 890 21.03 -18.09 22.16
C GLU A 890 22.26 -17.74 21.31
N GLU A 891 23.12 -18.73 21.03
CA GLU A 891 24.32 -18.52 20.22
C GLU A 891 23.98 -18.15 18.76
N LYS A 892 22.91 -18.69 18.18
CA LYS A 892 22.70 -18.70 16.72
C LYS A 892 21.50 -17.89 16.22
N ILE A 893 20.48 -17.70 17.05
CA ILE A 893 19.22 -17.05 16.69
C ILE A 893 19.18 -15.66 17.29
N ASP A 894 18.72 -14.67 16.52
CA ASP A 894 18.57 -13.29 16.99
C ASP A 894 17.57 -13.20 18.16
N GLU A 895 17.69 -12.17 18.99
CA GLU A 895 16.76 -11.93 20.11
C GLU A 895 15.61 -10.98 19.72
N ARG A 896 15.67 -10.34 18.54
CA ARG A 896 14.67 -9.37 18.08
C ARG A 896 14.34 -9.56 16.60
N ASP A 897 13.27 -8.89 16.17
CA ASP A 897 12.80 -8.77 14.79
C ASP A 897 12.62 -10.11 14.07
N TRP A 898 12.07 -11.09 14.79
CA TRP A 898 11.83 -12.39 14.21
C TRP A 898 10.85 -12.31 13.04
N GLN A 899 11.23 -12.94 11.93
CA GLN A 899 10.33 -13.20 10.84
C GLN A 899 9.38 -14.34 11.22
N ILE A 900 8.23 -13.95 11.76
CA ILE A 900 7.15 -14.84 12.22
C ILE A 900 6.33 -15.38 11.03
N GLU A 901 6.13 -14.54 10.03
CA GLU A 901 5.28 -14.83 8.87
C GLU A 901 6.10 -15.26 7.62
N PRO A 902 5.60 -16.22 6.84
CA PRO A 902 5.97 -16.27 5.43
C PRO A 902 5.42 -14.97 4.81
N SER A 903 6.28 -14.11 4.23
CA SER A 903 5.82 -12.82 3.67
C SER A 903 4.55 -13.01 2.83
N GLU A 904 3.60 -12.07 2.83
CA GLU A 904 2.27 -12.18 2.17
C GLU A 904 2.30 -12.76 0.74
N ARG A 905 3.45 -12.69 0.07
CA ARG A 905 3.71 -13.26 -1.24
C ARG A 905 3.92 -14.78 -1.23
N ILE A 906 4.04 -15.44 -0.09
CA ILE A 906 4.55 -16.81 0.07
C ILE A 906 3.43 -17.71 0.61
N SER A 907 3.16 -18.78 -0.13
CA SER A 907 2.03 -19.67 0.13
C SER A 907 2.48 -20.88 0.98
N GLN A 908 3.28 -20.61 2.03
CA GLN A 908 3.94 -21.61 2.88
C GLN A 908 3.40 -21.61 4.31
N TYR A 909 3.57 -22.72 5.02
CA TYR A 909 3.35 -22.79 6.47
C TYR A 909 4.58 -22.26 7.23
N SER A 910 4.41 -21.85 8.49
CA SER A 910 5.50 -21.49 9.41
C SER A 910 5.45 -22.37 10.67
N VAL A 911 6.35 -22.14 11.63
CA VAL A 911 6.33 -22.83 12.93
C VAL A 911 5.00 -22.58 13.68
N ALA A 912 4.43 -21.38 13.54
CA ALA A 912 3.14 -21.02 14.11
C ALA A 912 2.01 -21.96 13.62
N SER A 913 2.07 -22.41 12.36
CA SER A 913 1.09 -23.33 11.76
C SER A 913 1.09 -24.75 12.36
N PHE A 914 1.95 -25.05 13.33
CA PHE A 914 1.99 -26.35 14.03
C PHE A 914 1.80 -26.25 15.55
N ILE A 915 2.16 -25.13 16.17
CA ILE A 915 2.39 -25.05 17.62
C ILE A 915 1.16 -25.42 18.47
N TRP A 916 -0.04 -25.13 17.98
CA TRP A 916 -1.30 -25.42 18.67
C TRP A 916 -1.86 -26.83 18.44
N TRP A 917 -1.30 -27.61 17.49
CA TRP A 917 -1.88 -28.90 17.07
C TRP A 917 -0.98 -30.10 17.32
N ILE A 918 0.29 -29.89 17.69
CA ILE A 918 1.16 -30.97 18.15
C ILE A 918 0.80 -31.42 19.57
N GLU A 919 1.29 -32.60 19.97
CA GLU A 919 1.02 -33.17 21.29
C GLU A 919 1.49 -32.26 22.44
N LYS A 920 0.73 -32.21 23.54
CA LYS A 920 0.94 -31.26 24.66
C LYS A 920 2.39 -31.20 25.15
N GLU A 921 3.06 -32.34 25.35
CA GLU A 921 4.45 -32.32 25.83
C GLU A 921 5.42 -31.65 24.83
N ARG A 922 5.25 -31.91 23.53
CA ARG A 922 6.06 -31.30 22.47
C ARG A 922 5.75 -29.81 22.33
N GLN A 923 4.48 -29.45 22.46
CA GLN A 923 4.00 -28.07 22.48
C GLN A 923 4.62 -27.29 23.63
N ASP A 924 4.50 -27.77 24.87
CA ASP A 924 5.01 -27.09 26.08
C ASP A 924 6.52 -26.81 25.95
N ARG A 925 7.27 -27.79 25.46
CA ARG A 925 8.71 -27.67 25.21
C ARG A 925 9.01 -26.61 24.15
N LEU A 926 8.37 -26.68 22.98
CA LEU A 926 8.60 -25.71 21.90
C LEU A 926 8.25 -24.28 22.33
N ILE A 927 7.09 -24.09 22.97
CA ILE A 927 6.69 -22.78 23.50
C ILE A 927 7.74 -22.26 24.48
N THR A 928 8.15 -23.08 25.46
CA THR A 928 9.16 -22.71 26.47
C THR A 928 10.46 -22.25 25.81
N LEU A 929 10.93 -22.93 24.75
CA LEU A 929 12.14 -22.52 24.04
C LEU A 929 11.98 -21.15 23.36
N LEU A 930 10.87 -20.92 22.66
CA LEU A 930 10.63 -19.69 21.90
C LEU A 930 10.47 -18.48 22.82
N VAL A 931 9.56 -18.56 23.80
CA VAL A 931 9.19 -17.40 24.64
C VAL A 931 10.26 -17.02 25.67
N ASN A 932 11.12 -17.96 26.06
CA ASN A 932 12.22 -17.68 26.97
C ASN A 932 13.43 -17.06 26.29
N HIS A 933 13.56 -17.22 24.97
CA HIS A 933 14.61 -16.58 24.19
C HIS A 933 14.23 -15.15 23.81
N SER A 934 13.01 -14.90 23.31
CA SER A 934 12.57 -13.56 22.89
C SER A 934 11.10 -13.29 23.18
N ALA A 935 10.75 -12.01 23.34
CA ALA A 935 9.36 -11.54 23.36
C ALA A 935 8.63 -11.84 22.03
N ASP A 936 9.34 -11.90 20.90
CA ASP A 936 8.77 -12.24 19.59
C ASP A 936 8.27 -13.69 19.54
N GLY A 937 8.76 -14.54 20.46
CA GLY A 937 8.25 -15.89 20.64
C GLY A 937 6.76 -15.92 20.97
N TYR A 938 6.22 -14.89 21.63
CA TYR A 938 4.78 -14.78 21.90
C TYR A 938 3.99 -14.39 20.65
N SER A 939 4.54 -13.54 19.78
CA SER A 939 3.92 -13.20 18.49
C SER A 939 3.77 -14.42 17.58
N ILE A 940 4.69 -15.39 17.63
CA ILE A 940 4.52 -16.71 16.97
C ILE A 940 3.29 -17.46 17.47
N LEU A 941 3.00 -17.38 18.78
CA LEU A 941 1.84 -18.03 19.38
C LEU A 941 0.53 -17.37 18.96
N GLU A 942 0.54 -16.04 18.87
CA GLU A 942 -0.61 -15.22 18.54
C GLU A 942 -1.07 -15.39 17.08
N TYR A 943 -0.12 -15.56 16.15
CA TYR A 943 -0.38 -15.66 14.71
C TYR A 943 -1.47 -16.69 14.34
N GLU A 944 -1.55 -17.80 15.07
CA GLU A 944 -2.51 -18.90 14.81
C GLU A 944 -3.46 -19.14 15.98
N LEU A 945 -3.62 -18.14 16.86
CA LEU A 945 -4.37 -18.26 18.10
C LEU A 945 -5.89 -18.29 17.87
N PHE A 946 -6.40 -17.51 16.92
CA PHE A 946 -7.83 -17.53 16.58
C PHE A 946 -8.28 -18.91 16.06
N PRO A 947 -7.64 -19.51 15.04
CA PRO A 947 -7.97 -20.86 14.62
C PRO A 947 -7.75 -21.92 15.72
N ALA A 948 -6.76 -21.76 16.59
CA ALA A 948 -6.57 -22.68 17.71
C ALA A 948 -7.73 -22.63 18.71
N TYR A 949 -8.18 -21.43 19.05
CA TYR A 949 -9.26 -21.20 20.00
C TYR A 949 -10.61 -21.71 19.48
N THR A 950 -10.97 -21.43 18.23
CA THR A 950 -12.23 -21.93 17.66
C THR A 950 -12.25 -23.46 17.53
N HIS A 951 -11.11 -24.10 17.24
CA HIS A 951 -10.99 -25.56 17.31
C HIS A 951 -11.20 -26.10 18.74
N GLN A 952 -10.75 -25.38 19.77
CA GLN A 952 -11.00 -25.75 21.16
C GLN A 952 -12.50 -25.69 21.48
N LEU A 953 -13.19 -24.62 21.08
CA LEU A 953 -14.64 -24.49 21.26
C LEU A 953 -15.41 -25.64 20.60
N VAL A 954 -15.00 -26.08 19.41
CA VAL A 954 -15.60 -27.26 18.75
C VAL A 954 -15.36 -28.54 19.56
N ARG A 955 -14.17 -28.74 20.12
CA ARG A 955 -13.89 -29.90 21.00
C ARG A 955 -14.69 -29.87 22.29
N GLU A 956 -15.01 -28.69 22.78
CA GLU A 956 -15.80 -28.45 23.99
C GLU A 956 -17.32 -28.46 23.74
N GLU A 957 -17.74 -28.68 22.48
CA GLU A 957 -19.14 -28.64 22.02
C GLU A 957 -19.80 -27.26 22.22
N GLU A 958 -19.00 -26.19 22.29
CA GLU A 958 -19.46 -24.80 22.41
C GLU A 958 -19.64 -24.10 21.06
N LEU A 959 -19.04 -24.64 20.00
CA LEU A 959 -19.14 -24.18 18.61
C LEU A 959 -19.32 -25.39 17.69
N ASP A 960 -20.20 -25.30 16.69
CA ASP A 960 -20.31 -26.38 15.70
C ASP A 960 -19.16 -26.31 14.68
N MET A 961 -18.74 -27.44 14.11
CA MET A 961 -17.64 -27.43 13.12
C MET A 961 -18.06 -26.69 11.85
N GLU A 962 -19.31 -26.87 11.43
CA GLU A 962 -19.95 -26.19 10.31
C GLU A 962 -19.90 -24.67 10.50
N GLU A 963 -20.24 -24.21 11.71
CA GLU A 963 -20.19 -22.80 12.11
C GLU A 963 -18.74 -22.29 12.12
N MET A 964 -17.81 -23.03 12.75
CA MET A 964 -16.37 -22.70 12.76
C MET A 964 -15.81 -22.52 11.35
N LEU A 965 -16.13 -23.41 10.42
CA LEU A 965 -15.66 -23.35 9.04
C LEU A 965 -16.25 -22.16 8.25
N SER A 966 -17.38 -21.61 8.71
CA SER A 966 -18.02 -20.43 8.12
C SER A 966 -17.48 -19.09 8.66
N LEU A 967 -16.67 -19.10 9.73
CA LEU A 967 -16.08 -17.88 10.30
C LEU A 967 -14.91 -17.35 9.44
N SER A 968 -14.96 -16.05 9.12
CA SER A 968 -13.94 -15.32 8.36
C SER A 968 -13.29 -14.22 9.21
N PRO A 969 -11.95 -14.24 9.42
CA PRO A 969 -11.23 -13.21 10.17
C PRO A 969 -11.41 -11.77 9.66
N GLU A 970 -11.68 -11.61 8.36
CA GLU A 970 -11.75 -10.30 7.70
C GLU A 970 -13.17 -9.70 7.70
N GLN A 971 -14.18 -10.53 7.98
CA GLN A 971 -15.60 -10.19 7.80
C GLN A 971 -16.32 -9.82 9.09
N TYR A 972 -15.83 -10.42 10.17
CA TYR A 972 -16.51 -10.49 11.44
C TYR A 972 -15.77 -9.63 12.45
N GLY A 973 -15.32 -8.42 12.09
CA GLY A 973 -14.62 -7.53 13.03
C GLY A 973 -15.29 -7.49 14.41
N ASP A 974 -16.61 -7.29 14.42
CA ASP A 974 -17.43 -7.24 15.63
C ASP A 974 -17.72 -8.62 16.28
N GLU A 975 -17.80 -9.72 15.51
CA GLU A 975 -18.03 -11.06 16.06
C GLU A 975 -16.74 -11.74 16.54
N ILE A 976 -15.60 -11.46 15.88
CA ILE A 976 -14.24 -11.81 16.32
C ILE A 976 -13.91 -11.06 17.60
N ASP A 977 -14.37 -9.82 17.78
CA ASP A 977 -14.30 -9.13 19.07
C ASP A 977 -14.94 -9.98 20.20
N GLY A 978 -16.01 -10.72 19.89
CA GLY A 978 -16.61 -11.70 20.80
C GLY A 978 -15.68 -12.88 21.17
N TYR A 979 -14.76 -13.26 20.28
CA TYR A 979 -13.78 -14.34 20.51
C TYR A 979 -12.42 -13.85 21.02
N LYS A 980 -12.05 -12.57 20.82
CA LYS A 980 -10.75 -11.98 21.20
C LYS A 980 -10.41 -12.21 22.67
N ALA A 981 -11.37 -11.97 23.56
CA ALA A 981 -11.18 -12.18 24.99
C ALA A 981 -10.84 -13.64 25.31
N GLY A 982 -11.57 -14.58 24.70
CA GLY A 982 -11.38 -16.01 24.90
C GLY A 982 -10.05 -16.52 24.36
N MET A 983 -9.66 -16.12 23.13
CA MET A 983 -8.38 -16.53 22.54
C MET A 983 -7.18 -16.01 23.34
N ARG A 984 -7.22 -14.75 23.80
CA ARG A 984 -6.15 -14.17 24.62
C ARG A 984 -6.07 -14.83 25.98
N LYS A 985 -7.21 -15.13 26.58
CA LYS A 985 -7.26 -15.92 27.81
C LYS A 985 -6.66 -17.31 27.62
N MET A 986 -6.93 -17.98 26.49
CA MET A 986 -6.29 -19.26 26.17
C MET A 986 -4.76 -19.13 26.11
N LEU A 987 -4.23 -18.06 25.53
CA LEU A 987 -2.79 -17.77 25.54
C LEU A 987 -2.25 -17.52 26.95
N ILE A 988 -2.90 -16.65 27.73
CA ILE A 988 -2.51 -16.31 29.10
C ILE A 988 -2.49 -17.57 29.98
N ASP A 989 -3.54 -18.38 29.94
CA ASP A 989 -3.66 -19.63 30.70
C ASP A 989 -2.53 -20.59 30.28
N LYS A 990 -2.29 -20.73 28.97
CA LYS A 990 -1.21 -21.58 28.45
C LYS A 990 0.17 -21.15 28.94
N VAL A 991 0.47 -19.86 28.87
CA VAL A 991 1.75 -19.28 29.31
C VAL A 991 1.92 -19.42 30.82
N SER A 992 0.84 -19.30 31.60
CA SER A 992 0.86 -19.44 33.06
C SER A 992 1.18 -20.85 33.57
N GLU A 993 0.98 -21.89 32.74
CA GLU A 993 1.35 -23.28 33.06
C GLU A 993 2.85 -23.55 32.90
N LEU A 994 3.60 -22.65 32.24
CA LEU A 994 4.99 -22.86 31.83
C LEU A 994 5.97 -22.06 32.69
N ASP A 995 7.22 -22.54 32.75
CA ASP A 995 8.33 -21.81 33.38
C ASP A 995 8.88 -20.77 32.40
N ILE A 996 8.29 -19.57 32.44
CA ILE A 996 8.56 -18.50 31.48
C ILE A 996 9.45 -17.37 32.02
N ASN A 997 10.22 -16.77 31.12
CA ASN A 997 10.94 -15.53 31.37
C ASN A 997 9.97 -14.36 31.46
N LEU A 998 9.79 -13.86 32.70
CA LEU A 998 8.87 -12.77 33.00
C LEU A 998 9.23 -11.46 32.28
N GLU A 999 10.51 -11.22 31.98
CA GLU A 999 10.95 -10.02 31.25
C GLU A 999 10.39 -10.02 29.83
N ASN A 1000 10.52 -11.15 29.12
CA ASN A 1000 9.99 -11.31 27.77
C ASN A 1000 8.45 -11.24 27.75
N TRP A 1001 7.79 -11.79 28.77
CA TRP A 1001 6.34 -11.73 28.89
C TRP A 1001 5.83 -10.29 29.08
N ILE A 1002 6.45 -9.53 29.99
CA ILE A 1002 6.11 -8.13 30.19
C ILE A 1002 6.39 -7.32 28.92
N ALA A 1003 7.51 -7.56 28.25
CA ALA A 1003 7.84 -6.87 27.00
C ALA A 1003 6.79 -7.12 25.91
N PHE A 1004 6.34 -8.38 25.73
CA PHE A 1004 5.27 -8.70 24.79
C PHE A 1004 3.95 -8.01 25.15
N LEU A 1005 3.49 -8.13 26.40
CA LEU A 1005 2.22 -7.53 26.85
C LEU A 1005 2.18 -6.01 26.66
N LEU A 1006 3.34 -5.34 26.74
CA LEU A 1006 3.44 -3.90 26.54
C LEU A 1006 3.37 -3.49 25.07
N ARG A 1007 3.85 -4.34 24.15
CA ARG A 1007 3.75 -4.08 22.70
C ARG A 1007 2.31 -4.17 22.18
N GLU A 1008 1.50 -5.05 22.78
CA GLU A 1008 0.11 -5.29 22.40
C GLU A 1008 -0.85 -4.25 23.02
N GLU A 1009 -0.72 -3.00 22.57
CA GLU A 1009 -1.51 -1.83 23.01
C GLU A 1009 -3.04 -2.07 22.94
N ALA A 1010 -3.79 -1.42 23.83
CA ALA A 1010 -5.26 -1.39 23.84
C ALA A 1010 -5.98 -2.76 24.01
N ASN A 1011 -5.37 -3.72 24.71
CA ASN A 1011 -5.96 -5.03 24.97
C ASN A 1011 -6.29 -5.26 26.45
N ASP A 1012 -7.59 -5.31 26.76
CA ASP A 1012 -8.09 -5.40 28.14
C ASP A 1012 -7.57 -6.65 28.89
N GLU A 1013 -7.53 -7.82 28.25
CA GLU A 1013 -7.07 -9.06 28.89
C GLU A 1013 -5.58 -9.01 29.25
N TYR A 1014 -4.76 -8.46 28.36
CA TYR A 1014 -3.32 -8.27 28.60
C TYR A 1014 -3.08 -7.19 29.65
N ASN A 1015 -3.85 -6.11 29.61
CA ASN A 1015 -3.85 -5.05 30.63
C ASN A 1015 -4.19 -5.60 32.02
N GLU A 1016 -5.16 -6.51 32.16
CA GLU A 1016 -5.47 -7.17 33.44
C GLU A 1016 -4.27 -7.95 34.00
N VAL A 1017 -3.52 -8.66 33.13
CA VAL A 1017 -2.30 -9.38 33.52
C VAL A 1017 -1.22 -8.39 33.98
N ILE A 1018 -1.01 -7.31 33.23
CA ILE A 1018 -0.08 -6.22 33.62
C ILE A 1018 -0.47 -5.66 34.99
N ILE A 1019 -1.74 -5.34 35.23
CA ILE A 1019 -2.23 -4.80 36.50
C ILE A 1019 -1.99 -5.80 37.64
N SER A 1020 -2.23 -7.09 37.42
CA SER A 1020 -1.95 -8.13 38.42
C SER A 1020 -0.46 -8.21 38.75
N LEU A 1021 0.41 -8.20 37.73
CA LEU A 1021 1.86 -8.18 37.91
C LEU A 1021 2.33 -6.91 38.64
N ALA A 1022 1.71 -5.76 38.37
CA ALA A 1022 1.98 -4.50 39.07
C ALA A 1022 1.62 -4.61 40.56
N LYS A 1023 0.44 -5.14 40.89
CA LYS A 1023 -0.03 -5.37 42.27
C LYS A 1023 0.88 -6.33 43.04
N GLU A 1024 1.47 -7.30 42.35
CA GLU A 1024 2.45 -8.23 42.92
C GLU A 1024 3.85 -7.62 43.09
N GLY A 1025 4.06 -6.37 42.64
CA GLY A 1025 5.36 -5.70 42.67
C GLY A 1025 6.36 -6.26 41.67
N LYS A 1026 5.89 -6.99 40.65
CA LYS A 1026 6.73 -7.66 39.65
C LYS A 1026 7.12 -6.75 38.49
N ILE A 1027 6.43 -5.62 38.28
CA ILE A 1027 6.76 -4.67 37.19
C ILE A 1027 7.89 -3.72 37.58
N ALA A 1028 7.94 -3.25 38.83
CA ALA A 1028 8.90 -2.25 39.29
C ALA A 1028 10.38 -2.54 38.94
N PRO A 1029 10.88 -3.79 39.00
CA PRO A 1029 12.26 -4.11 38.60
C PRO A 1029 12.57 -3.86 37.12
N PHE A 1030 11.56 -3.84 36.26
CA PHE A 1030 11.70 -3.75 34.81
C PHE A 1030 11.52 -2.32 34.28
N LEU A 1031 10.94 -1.40 35.06
CA LEU A 1031 10.71 -0.02 34.63
C LEU A 1031 11.98 0.67 34.11
N GLY A 1032 13.14 0.40 34.70
CA GLY A 1032 14.42 0.96 34.24
C GLY A 1032 14.94 0.41 32.91
N LYS A 1033 14.35 -0.69 32.40
CA LYS A 1033 14.69 -1.35 31.13
C LYS A 1033 13.61 -1.16 30.05
N THR A 1034 12.42 -0.73 30.44
CA THR A 1034 11.27 -0.50 29.55
C THR A 1034 11.42 0.83 28.84
N GLY A 1035 11.09 0.92 27.54
CA GLY A 1035 11.09 2.17 26.78
C GLY A 1035 10.12 3.24 27.29
N LEU A 1036 10.32 4.49 26.83
CA LEU A 1036 9.49 5.63 27.25
C LEU A 1036 8.01 5.42 26.93
N LYS A 1037 7.69 5.00 25.70
CA LYS A 1037 6.33 4.73 25.22
C LYS A 1037 5.62 3.71 26.11
N HIS A 1038 6.27 2.58 26.35
CA HIS A 1038 5.77 1.51 27.21
C HIS A 1038 5.58 1.95 28.68
N ARG A 1039 6.50 2.77 29.24
CA ARG A 1039 6.31 3.35 30.59
C ARG A 1039 5.13 4.32 30.65
N MET A 1040 4.93 5.10 29.59
CA MET A 1040 3.77 5.98 29.47
C MET A 1040 2.47 5.17 29.43
N GLN A 1041 2.40 4.16 28.58
CA GLN A 1041 1.26 3.24 28.50
C GLN A 1041 0.96 2.59 29.85
N LEU A 1042 1.96 2.10 30.58
CA LEU A 1042 1.78 1.56 31.93
C LEU A 1042 1.08 2.54 32.89
N VAL A 1043 1.47 3.82 32.87
CA VAL A 1043 0.82 4.84 33.70
C VAL A 1043 -0.65 5.03 33.30
N THR A 1044 -0.95 5.07 32.01
CA THR A 1044 -2.33 5.17 31.51
C THR A 1044 -3.15 3.96 31.94
N THR A 1045 -2.68 2.73 31.65
CA THR A 1045 -3.37 1.47 32.01
C THR A 1045 -3.65 1.39 33.52
N LEU A 1046 -2.66 1.72 34.36
CA LEU A 1046 -2.83 1.69 35.82
C LEU A 1046 -3.79 2.78 36.33
N ALA A 1047 -3.77 3.97 35.71
CA ALA A 1047 -4.65 5.07 36.06
C ALA A 1047 -6.11 4.79 35.72
N GLU A 1048 -6.36 4.30 34.51
CA GLU A 1048 -7.70 3.95 34.01
C GLU A 1048 -8.32 2.79 34.81
N ALA A 1049 -7.49 1.82 35.24
CA ALA A 1049 -7.90 0.76 36.15
C ALA A 1049 -8.20 1.23 37.59
N GLY A 1050 -7.98 2.51 37.91
CA GLY A 1050 -8.20 3.07 39.24
C GLY A 1050 -7.11 2.73 40.26
N GLU A 1051 -5.98 2.16 39.82
CA GLU A 1051 -4.87 1.72 40.67
C GLU A 1051 -3.87 2.86 40.95
N LYS A 1052 -4.38 4.04 41.32
CA LYS A 1052 -3.58 5.26 41.56
C LYS A 1052 -2.42 5.05 42.56
N ALA A 1053 -2.57 4.12 43.50
CA ALA A 1053 -1.52 3.80 44.47
C ALA A 1053 -0.24 3.23 43.81
N LEU A 1054 -0.38 2.55 42.67
CA LEU A 1054 0.73 1.97 41.91
C LEU A 1054 1.46 3.01 41.03
N LEU A 1055 0.81 4.13 40.72
CA LEU A 1055 1.45 5.25 40.00
C LEU A 1055 2.60 5.88 40.79
N LYS A 1056 2.69 5.61 42.10
CA LYS A 1056 3.78 6.07 42.95
C LYS A 1056 5.16 5.61 42.46
N ASP A 1057 5.23 4.45 41.80
CA ASP A 1057 6.47 3.91 41.25
C ASP A 1057 7.00 4.78 40.09
N PHE A 1058 6.14 5.60 39.49
CA PHE A 1058 6.43 6.52 38.37
C PHE A 1058 6.55 7.99 38.79
N GLU A 1059 6.25 8.35 40.04
CA GLU A 1059 6.36 9.74 40.53
C GLU A 1059 7.78 10.31 40.41
N ASN A 1060 8.78 9.43 40.51
CA ASN A 1060 10.19 9.73 40.34
C ASN A 1060 10.76 9.13 39.04
N ASP A 1061 9.90 8.77 38.07
CA ASP A 1061 10.34 8.31 36.75
C ASP A 1061 11.30 9.36 36.17
N PRO A 1062 12.40 8.95 35.55
CA PRO A 1062 13.39 9.91 35.09
C PRO A 1062 12.92 10.74 33.88
N SER A 1063 11.91 10.31 33.12
CA SER A 1063 11.27 11.14 32.08
C SER A 1063 10.22 12.10 32.64
N ARG A 1064 10.27 13.36 32.19
CA ARG A 1064 9.26 14.37 32.54
C ARG A 1064 7.90 14.04 31.96
N LYS A 1065 7.82 13.51 30.74
CA LYS A 1065 6.55 13.11 30.11
C LYS A 1065 5.78 12.11 31.01
N VAL A 1066 6.47 11.09 31.51
CA VAL A 1066 5.88 10.11 32.44
C VAL A 1066 5.41 10.79 33.74
N ARG A 1067 6.28 11.61 34.37
CA ARG A 1067 5.93 12.31 35.62
C ARG A 1067 4.72 13.24 35.48
N ASP A 1068 4.61 13.98 34.39
CA ASP A 1068 3.49 14.90 34.18
C ASP A 1068 2.20 14.16 33.87
N MET A 1069 2.28 13.01 33.20
CA MET A 1069 1.12 12.13 33.01
C MET A 1069 0.65 11.52 34.33
N VAL A 1070 1.57 11.08 35.20
CA VAL A 1070 1.22 10.64 36.57
C VAL A 1070 0.49 11.76 37.34
N LYS A 1071 0.94 13.01 37.22
CA LYS A 1071 0.24 14.16 37.85
C LYS A 1071 -1.12 14.45 37.22
N HIS A 1072 -1.27 14.24 35.92
CA HIS A 1072 -2.54 14.44 35.22
C HIS A 1072 -3.61 13.47 35.74
N TYR A 1073 -3.23 12.20 35.94
CA TYR A 1073 -4.14 11.16 36.43
C TYR A 1073 -4.35 11.14 37.95
N ASN A 1074 -3.42 11.70 38.73
CA ASN A 1074 -3.58 11.85 40.18
C ASN A 1074 -4.60 12.92 40.55
#